data_AF-A0A1D6GCR1-F1
#
_entry.id   AF-A0A1D6GCR1-F1
#
_cell.length_a   1.000
_cell.length_b   1.000
_cell.length_c   1.000
_cell.angle_alpha   90.00
_cell.angle_beta   90.00
_cell.angle_gamma   90.00
#
_symmetry.space_group_name_H-M   'P 1'
#
loop_
_entity.id
_entity.type
_entity.pdbx_description
1 polymer ?
#
loop_
_entity_poly.entity_id
_entity_poly.type
_entity_poly.pdbx_seq_one_letter_code
_entity_poly.pdbx_strand_id
1 'polypeptide(L)'
;MMHEQIIVLQDRLLEALDWKLMHEKGPVTKALSLFEEPPSDEEKEFLRLQAIQNEREIELLRKKLTFCLEAKENLERHVNELTTELELTKKHDNTDKESKPAQLQDQGEADLHNLSDAQMEFKTLVDAIASASQREAEAHETVIGLAKDNEELRMQLKVLIEDNKRLIELYQHAFVNVEANQDGNPVNEDLLNAQPAATSDLHAHNSSNVEEEPKIVDEKCTNEDNFSRVTSVELCLQLEEMDEENEGLMGLHEKTMQERDVFKRKILEQSDSEAVKDILLGEKDAEMSEAAENPEVKHVHDSIIVALKDVLQIVRSKLELVQDKVVSTQDAVKYFKLLEMASGKATELYSRIELQYLGAQRLQEDITVLKSVLSESQEKIIAFEGKYFLPAASCWNMVLKTKSPAESRLDASFESMNQKKERFNHLQTRKNELSAARRRARESETELRSKIDGLKVKLGAYGAQRKEEEKVLFAIDNLDTSTAPMHKPKNYGKATAPLKSDEDWMKLRCELQKAREQFFMVQKEIKNINKCDYIDCEIAVLEAEIEDSWFSMLESDIERFVLDSTFTEIWEGRAKDMEASLVEYQDCVFQVSLKEEEIKMCNESLQYQARDRESDELQSKLNQAMRELGELLQDRRCLTDCSLDEPMLPVVEKVATDLEAVRIYVDEAKQLLLVDNQANQ
;
A
#
# COMPACT_ATOMS: atom_id res chain seq x y z
N MET A 1 42.19 43.26 2.73
CA MET A 1 41.78 42.68 4.04
C MET A 1 41.29 41.24 3.94
N MET A 2 40.10 40.92 3.39
CA MET A 2 39.63 39.52 3.30
C MET A 2 40.51 38.63 2.39
N HIS A 3 40.96 39.19 1.27
CA HIS A 3 41.81 38.46 0.32
C HIS A 3 43.20 38.14 0.90
N GLU A 4 43.76 39.03 1.72
CA GLU A 4 45.02 38.79 2.43
C GLU A 4 44.86 37.74 3.53
N GLN A 5 43.71 37.70 4.22
CA GLN A 5 43.42 36.66 5.21
C GLN A 5 43.28 35.27 4.56
N ILE A 6 42.71 35.19 3.36
CA ILE A 6 42.61 33.94 2.59
C ILE A 6 44.00 33.45 2.20
N ILE A 7 44.87 34.34 1.70
CA ILE A 7 46.24 33.98 1.31
C ILE A 7 47.05 33.50 2.53
N VAL A 8 46.96 34.20 3.67
CA VAL A 8 47.66 33.80 4.90
C VAL A 8 47.15 32.46 5.45
N LEU A 9 45.85 32.18 5.34
CA LEU A 9 45.29 30.89 5.73
C LEU A 9 45.74 29.77 4.79
N GLN A 10 45.82 30.06 3.49
CA GLN A 10 46.27 29.10 2.48
C GLN A 10 47.75 28.74 2.68
N ASP A 11 48.61 29.73 2.96
CA ASP A 11 50.02 29.51 3.28
C ASP A 11 50.20 28.74 4.59
N ARG A 12 49.41 29.03 5.63
CA ARG A 12 49.43 28.26 6.88
C ARG A 12 48.95 26.83 6.72
N LEU A 13 48.00 26.59 5.82
CA LEU A 13 47.50 25.24 5.54
C LEU A 13 48.55 24.42 4.78
N LEU A 14 49.24 25.05 3.84
CA LEU A 14 50.37 24.46 3.11
C LEU A 14 51.53 24.14 4.04
N GLU A 15 51.89 25.07 4.94
CA GLU A 15 52.95 24.85 5.93
C GLU A 15 52.59 23.73 6.92
N ALA A 16 51.33 23.62 7.34
CA ALA A 16 50.85 22.53 8.19
C ALA A 16 50.83 21.16 7.48
N LEU A 17 50.50 21.15 6.18
CA LEU A 17 50.52 19.94 5.35
C LEU A 17 51.96 19.47 5.09
N ASP A 18 52.88 20.38 4.82
CA ASP A 18 54.30 20.05 4.68
C ASP A 18 54.90 19.57 6.01
N TRP A 19 54.50 20.18 7.14
CA TRP A 19 54.90 19.70 8.47
C TRP A 19 54.38 18.29 8.73
N LYS A 20 53.12 18.00 8.39
CA LYS A 20 52.55 16.65 8.51
C LYS A 20 53.27 15.66 7.61
N LEU A 21 53.52 16.01 6.34
CA LEU A 21 54.19 15.15 5.37
C LEU A 21 55.67 14.85 5.74
N MET A 22 56.35 15.81 6.36
CA MET A 22 57.75 15.68 6.79
C MET A 22 57.90 14.91 8.11
N HIS A 23 56.87 14.92 8.98
CA HIS A 23 56.89 14.24 10.28
C HIS A 23 56.13 12.91 10.33
N GLU A 24 55.36 12.56 9.29
CA GLU A 24 54.63 11.30 9.16
C GLU A 24 55.39 10.27 8.30
N LYS A 25 56.73 10.22 8.45
CA LYS A 25 57.59 9.15 7.91
C LYS A 25 58.00 8.19 9.03
N GLY A 26 57.03 7.43 9.51
CA GLY A 26 57.23 6.23 10.33
C GLY A 26 56.24 5.15 9.88
N PRO A 27 56.62 3.87 9.84
CA PRO A 27 55.74 2.82 9.33
C PRO A 27 54.53 2.70 10.24
N VAL A 28 53.35 3.04 9.72
CA VAL A 28 52.05 2.85 10.38
C VAL A 28 51.67 1.36 10.35
N THR A 29 52.56 0.52 10.88
CA THR A 29 52.34 -0.92 11.08
C THR A 29 52.69 -1.38 12.50
N LYS A 30 52.78 -0.44 13.46
CA LYS A 30 53.11 -0.78 14.86
C LYS A 30 52.20 -0.21 15.94
N ALA A 31 51.16 0.54 15.58
CA ALA A 31 50.18 1.07 16.55
C ALA A 31 48.78 0.43 16.44
N LEU A 32 48.55 -0.49 15.51
CA LEU A 32 47.32 -1.31 15.44
C LEU A 32 47.54 -2.77 15.83
N SER A 33 48.77 -3.18 16.15
CA SER A 33 49.10 -4.57 16.46
C SER A 33 48.77 -5.00 17.90
N LEU A 34 47.72 -4.46 18.51
CA LEU A 34 47.26 -4.99 19.80
C LEU A 34 45.90 -5.67 19.75
N PHE A 35 45.06 -5.42 18.74
CA PHE A 35 43.83 -6.17 18.52
C PHE A 35 43.44 -6.06 17.05
N GLU A 36 43.82 -7.04 16.23
CA GLU A 36 43.11 -7.32 14.98
C GLU A 36 43.52 -8.73 14.55
N GLU A 37 42.62 -9.68 14.81
CA GLU A 37 42.54 -10.89 14.00
C GLU A 37 42.42 -10.47 12.52
N PRO A 38 42.94 -11.28 11.58
CA PRO A 38 42.77 -10.96 10.17
C PRO A 38 41.27 -10.74 9.88
N PRO A 39 40.88 -9.64 9.20
CA PRO A 39 39.48 -9.38 8.92
C PRO A 39 38.92 -10.61 8.21
N SER A 40 37.80 -11.12 8.75
CA SER A 40 37.11 -12.25 8.12
C SER A 40 36.82 -11.88 6.67
N ASP A 41 36.69 -12.88 5.80
CA ASP A 41 36.42 -12.60 4.38
C ASP A 41 35.16 -11.73 4.18
N GLU A 42 34.24 -11.73 5.15
CA GLU A 42 33.05 -10.89 5.20
C GLU A 42 33.36 -9.41 5.43
N GLU A 43 34.33 -9.07 6.29
CA GLU A 43 34.71 -7.68 6.56
C GLU A 43 35.48 -7.06 5.38
N LYS A 44 36.27 -7.87 4.67
CA LYS A 44 36.89 -7.47 3.39
C LYS A 44 35.85 -7.29 2.29
N GLU A 45 34.82 -8.13 2.26
CA GLU A 45 33.70 -8.02 1.32
C GLU A 45 32.86 -6.77 1.61
N PHE A 46 32.60 -6.46 2.88
CA PHE A 46 31.93 -5.23 3.30
C PHE A 46 32.69 -3.97 2.86
N LEU A 47 34.00 -3.92 3.12
CA LEU A 47 34.85 -2.80 2.68
C LEU A 47 34.90 -2.68 1.15
N ARG A 48 34.87 -3.80 0.42
CA ARG A 48 34.82 -3.82 -1.04
C ARG A 48 33.49 -3.29 -1.57
N LEU A 49 32.36 -3.70 -0.98
CA LEU A 49 31.04 -3.20 -1.33
C LEU A 49 30.90 -1.71 -1.02
N GLN A 50 31.45 -1.26 0.11
CA GLN A 50 31.48 0.15 0.47
C GLN A 50 32.37 0.98 -0.49
N ALA A 51 33.50 0.44 -0.94
CA ALA A 51 34.33 1.08 -1.96
C ALA A 51 33.58 1.23 -3.30
N ILE A 52 32.86 0.20 -3.73
CA ILE A 52 32.03 0.24 -4.95
C ILE A 52 30.90 1.27 -4.82
N GLN A 53 30.25 1.33 -3.65
CA GLN A 53 29.20 2.32 -3.39
C GLN A 53 29.76 3.75 -3.43
N ASN A 54 30.90 3.99 -2.77
CA ASN A 54 31.57 5.30 -2.79
C ASN A 54 32.02 5.70 -4.21
N GLU A 55 32.49 4.74 -5.01
CA GLU A 55 32.88 4.99 -6.41
C GLU A 55 31.68 5.41 -7.26
N ARG A 56 30.53 4.75 -7.10
CA ARG A 56 29.27 5.12 -7.75
C ARG A 56 28.78 6.50 -7.33
N GLU A 57 28.87 6.84 -6.05
CA GLU A 57 28.51 8.16 -5.53
C GLU A 57 29.41 9.26 -6.08
N ILE A 58 30.73 9.03 -6.15
CA ILE A 58 31.69 9.95 -6.77
C ILE A 58 31.39 10.13 -8.27
N GLU A 59 31.05 9.06 -8.98
CA GLU A 59 30.71 9.13 -10.40
C GLU A 59 29.40 9.89 -10.65
N LEU A 60 28.41 9.72 -9.78
CA LEU A 60 27.17 10.51 -9.79
C LEU A 60 27.45 12.00 -9.52
N LEU A 61 28.30 12.31 -8.54
CA LEU A 61 28.71 13.68 -8.24
C LEU A 61 29.49 14.30 -9.41
N ARG A 62 30.35 13.55 -10.09
CA ARG A 62 31.04 14.00 -11.30
C ARG A 62 30.05 14.32 -12.42
N LYS A 63 29.05 13.47 -12.66
CA LYS A 63 27.98 13.73 -13.65
C LYS A 63 27.15 14.98 -13.32
N LYS A 64 26.80 15.16 -12.05
CA LYS A 64 26.11 16.38 -11.59
C LYS A 64 26.99 17.62 -11.79
N LEU A 65 28.29 17.53 -11.48
CA LEU A 65 29.22 18.63 -11.68
C LEU A 65 29.39 18.98 -13.17
N THR A 66 29.48 18.00 -14.06
CA THR A 66 29.56 18.26 -15.51
C THR A 66 28.30 18.95 -16.02
N PHE A 67 27.11 18.54 -15.56
CA PHE A 67 25.85 19.19 -15.90
C PHE A 67 25.82 20.65 -15.42
N CYS A 68 26.24 20.91 -14.17
CA CYS A 68 26.32 22.27 -13.64
C CYS A 68 27.33 23.15 -14.40
N LEU A 69 28.46 22.58 -14.83
CA LEU A 69 29.46 23.31 -15.63
C LEU A 69 28.95 23.66 -17.03
N GLU A 70 28.24 22.74 -17.68
CA GLU A 70 27.60 22.99 -18.98
C GLU A 70 26.50 24.06 -18.87
N ALA A 71 25.66 23.98 -17.83
CA ALA A 71 24.66 25.00 -17.55
C ALA A 71 25.30 26.38 -17.28
N LYS A 72 26.42 26.43 -16.53
CA LYS A 72 27.18 27.65 -16.32
C LYS A 72 27.72 28.21 -17.63
N GLU A 73 28.29 27.39 -18.51
CA GLU A 73 28.81 27.83 -19.80
C GLU A 73 27.69 28.37 -20.72
N ASN A 74 26.51 27.73 -20.70
CA ASN A 74 25.33 28.20 -21.43
C ASN A 74 24.85 29.57 -20.93
N LEU A 75 24.83 29.77 -19.61
CA LEU A 75 24.49 31.06 -18.99
C LEU A 75 25.54 32.12 -19.30
N GLU A 76 26.83 31.76 -19.26
CA GLU A 76 27.92 32.67 -19.60
C GLU A 76 27.82 33.11 -21.07
N ARG A 77 27.45 32.21 -21.99
CA ARG A 77 27.14 32.56 -23.38
C ARG A 77 25.95 33.52 -23.49
N HIS A 78 24.83 33.27 -22.81
CA HIS A 78 23.68 34.17 -22.81
C HIS A 78 24.02 35.56 -22.26
N VAL A 79 24.80 35.63 -21.17
CA VAL A 79 25.25 36.91 -20.60
C VAL A 79 26.14 37.66 -21.59
N ASN A 80 27.03 36.97 -22.29
CA ASN A 80 27.88 37.59 -23.31
C ASN A 80 27.05 38.09 -24.50
N GLU A 81 26.07 37.32 -24.97
CA GLU A 81 25.14 37.73 -26.04
C GLU A 81 24.35 38.99 -25.64
N LEU A 82 23.73 38.99 -24.47
CA LEU A 82 23.02 40.16 -23.93
C LEU A 82 23.95 41.37 -23.77
N THR A 83 25.19 41.15 -23.34
CA THR A 83 26.19 42.23 -23.25
C THR A 83 26.51 42.81 -24.63
N THR A 84 26.62 41.96 -25.66
CA THR A 84 26.83 42.44 -27.04
C THR A 84 25.61 43.17 -27.61
N GLU A 85 24.38 42.72 -27.33
CA GLU A 85 23.15 43.42 -27.72
C GLU A 85 23.02 44.78 -27.01
N LEU A 86 23.40 44.85 -25.73
CA LEU A 86 23.39 46.08 -24.95
C LEU A 86 24.46 47.06 -25.46
N GLU A 87 25.63 46.58 -25.87
CA GLU A 87 26.62 47.41 -26.56
C GLU A 87 26.16 47.88 -27.95
N LEU A 88 25.44 47.04 -28.71
CA LEU A 88 24.90 47.41 -30.02
C LEU A 88 23.80 48.47 -29.90
N THR A 89 22.88 48.31 -28.95
CA THR A 89 21.83 49.30 -28.67
C THR A 89 22.43 50.62 -28.16
N LYS A 90 23.46 50.56 -27.30
CA LYS A 90 24.21 51.75 -26.84
C LYS A 90 25.00 52.44 -27.96
N LYS A 91 25.45 51.70 -28.98
CA LYS A 91 26.09 52.27 -30.17
C LYS A 91 25.05 52.94 -31.08
N HIS A 92 23.85 52.36 -31.19
CA HIS A 92 22.75 52.93 -31.98
C HIS A 92 22.20 54.25 -31.36
N ASP A 93 22.15 54.34 -30.03
CA ASP A 93 21.69 55.54 -29.30
C ASP A 93 22.67 56.72 -29.33
N ASN A 94 23.95 56.49 -29.66
CA ASN A 94 24.97 57.54 -29.73
C ASN A 94 25.13 58.15 -31.13
N THR A 95 24.47 57.60 -32.15
CA THR A 95 24.55 58.10 -33.54
C THR A 95 23.41 59.04 -33.96
N ASP A 96 22.31 59.11 -33.21
CA ASP A 96 21.09 59.86 -33.61
C ASP A 96 20.89 61.18 -32.83
N LYS A 97 21.97 61.81 -32.37
CA LYS A 97 21.91 63.15 -31.74
C LYS A 97 22.79 64.18 -32.42
N GLU A 98 22.65 64.32 -33.74
CA GLU A 98 23.18 65.49 -34.44
C GLU A 98 22.36 65.84 -35.69
N SER A 99 21.31 66.67 -35.56
CA SER A 99 21.00 67.83 -36.43
C SER A 99 19.52 68.26 -36.46
N LYS A 100 19.32 69.54 -36.08
CA LYS A 100 18.33 70.56 -36.51
C LYS A 100 16.81 70.32 -36.44
N PRO A 101 16.05 71.28 -35.87
CA PRO A 101 14.58 71.31 -35.91
C PRO A 101 14.08 72.12 -37.11
N ALA A 102 13.14 71.58 -37.89
CA ALA A 102 12.06 72.34 -38.55
C ALA A 102 11.16 71.43 -39.41
N GLN A 103 9.85 71.61 -39.19
CA GLN A 103 8.73 71.44 -40.14
C GLN A 103 8.45 70.04 -40.69
N LEU A 104 7.34 69.46 -40.22
CA LEU A 104 6.18 69.24 -41.09
C LEU A 104 4.90 69.27 -40.24
N GLN A 105 4.02 70.16 -40.67
CA GLN A 105 2.66 70.37 -40.19
C GLN A 105 1.73 69.43 -40.97
N ASP A 106 0.67 68.99 -40.31
CA ASP A 106 -0.55 68.38 -40.86
C ASP A 106 -0.40 67.14 -41.73
N GLN A 107 -0.71 65.98 -41.12
CA GLN A 107 -1.70 65.04 -41.64
C GLN A 107 -1.98 63.93 -40.62
N GLY A 108 -3.25 63.75 -40.25
CA GLY A 108 -3.76 62.47 -39.75
C GLY A 108 -4.00 62.36 -38.25
N GLU A 109 -5.05 63.01 -37.75
CA GLU A 109 -5.69 62.77 -36.45
C GLU A 109 -6.35 61.36 -36.33
N ALA A 110 -5.94 60.40 -37.16
CA ALA A 110 -6.46 59.03 -37.20
C ALA A 110 -5.53 57.99 -36.54
N ASP A 111 -4.30 58.36 -36.16
CA ASP A 111 -3.30 57.43 -35.59
C ASP A 111 -3.09 57.57 -34.07
N LEU A 112 -3.82 58.48 -33.40
CA LEU A 112 -3.71 58.65 -31.94
C LEU A 112 -4.41 57.55 -31.13
N HIS A 113 -5.37 56.83 -31.73
CA HIS A 113 -6.05 55.71 -31.08
C HIS A 113 -5.24 54.41 -31.11
N ASN A 114 -4.44 54.16 -32.16
CA ASN A 114 -3.62 52.96 -32.27
C ASN A 114 -2.43 52.94 -31.27
N LEU A 115 -1.88 54.10 -30.92
CA LEU A 115 -0.75 54.18 -29.97
C LEU A 115 -1.21 53.90 -28.53
N SER A 116 -2.40 54.38 -28.16
CA SER A 116 -2.98 54.15 -26.83
C SER A 116 -3.41 52.70 -26.64
N ASP A 117 -3.98 52.07 -27.67
CA ASP A 117 -4.34 50.65 -27.64
C ASP A 117 -3.09 49.77 -27.59
N ALA A 118 -2.06 50.04 -28.41
CA ALA A 118 -0.79 49.31 -28.34
C ALA A 118 -0.07 49.47 -26.99
N GLN A 119 -0.16 50.66 -26.37
CA GLN A 119 0.40 50.90 -25.03
C GLN A 119 -0.41 50.20 -23.93
N MET A 120 -1.73 50.10 -24.08
CA MET A 120 -2.61 49.36 -23.17
C MET A 120 -2.40 47.85 -23.30
N GLU A 121 -2.23 47.33 -24.51
CA GLU A 121 -1.90 45.93 -24.79
C GLU A 121 -0.51 45.56 -24.25
N PHE A 122 0.50 46.40 -24.47
CA PHE A 122 1.84 46.18 -23.91
C PHE A 122 1.80 46.17 -22.38
N LYS A 123 1.07 47.09 -21.76
CA LYS A 123 0.88 47.10 -20.31
C LYS A 123 0.17 45.84 -19.82
N THR A 124 -0.88 45.40 -20.51
CA THR A 124 -1.60 44.17 -20.18
C THR A 124 -0.70 42.94 -20.29
N LEU A 125 0.18 42.90 -21.30
CA LEU A 125 1.14 41.81 -21.49
C LEU A 125 2.22 41.83 -20.40
N VAL A 126 2.71 43.00 -20.01
CA VAL A 126 3.66 43.17 -18.90
C VAL A 126 3.02 42.76 -17.56
N ASP A 127 1.79 43.18 -17.30
CA ASP A 127 1.05 42.79 -16.09
C ASP A 127 0.74 41.29 -16.07
N ALA A 128 0.46 40.69 -17.24
CA ALA A 128 0.29 39.24 -17.40
C ALA A 128 1.60 38.47 -17.16
N ILE A 129 2.73 38.97 -17.66
CA ILE A 129 4.07 38.40 -17.41
C ILE A 129 4.44 38.52 -15.92
N ALA A 130 4.19 39.67 -15.30
CA ALA A 130 4.43 39.86 -13.86
C ALA A 130 3.56 38.90 -13.02
N SER A 131 2.28 38.74 -13.38
CA SER A 131 1.37 37.80 -12.71
C SER A 131 1.73 36.34 -12.97
N ALA A 132 2.30 36.02 -14.14
CA ALA A 132 2.83 34.68 -14.44
C ALA A 132 4.10 34.40 -13.65
N SER A 133 5.04 35.35 -13.59
CA SER A 133 6.29 35.24 -12.84
C SER A 133 6.06 35.16 -11.33
N GLN A 134 5.08 35.90 -10.79
CA GLN A 134 4.63 35.78 -9.41
C GLN A 134 4.09 34.37 -9.11
N ARG A 135 3.22 33.83 -9.96
CA ARG A 135 2.69 32.46 -9.80
C ARG A 135 3.77 31.38 -9.94
N GLU A 136 4.75 31.61 -10.81
CA GLU A 136 5.91 30.72 -10.95
C GLU A 136 6.78 30.75 -9.67
N ALA A 137 7.02 31.93 -9.08
CA ALA A 137 7.73 32.05 -7.81
C ALA A 137 6.98 31.35 -6.65
N GLU A 138 5.66 31.52 -6.55
CA GLU A 138 4.80 30.83 -5.57
C GLU A 138 4.81 29.31 -5.79
N ALA A 139 4.77 28.85 -7.04
CA ALA A 139 4.90 27.43 -7.36
C ALA A 139 6.29 26.88 -6.96
N HIS A 140 7.37 27.62 -7.17
CA HIS A 140 8.69 27.20 -6.71
C HIS A 140 8.78 27.15 -5.17
N GLU A 141 8.17 28.09 -4.46
CA GLU A 141 8.14 28.08 -3.00
C GLU A 141 7.38 26.87 -2.45
N THR A 142 6.22 26.54 -3.05
CA THR A 142 5.46 25.32 -2.67
C THR A 142 6.24 24.04 -2.98
N VAL A 143 6.94 23.95 -4.10
CA VAL A 143 7.82 22.80 -4.42
C VAL A 143 8.96 22.67 -3.40
N ILE A 144 9.56 23.78 -2.97
CA ILE A 144 10.60 23.78 -1.93
C ILE A 144 10.02 23.34 -0.58
N GLY A 145 8.81 23.78 -0.23
CA GLY A 145 8.08 23.32 0.97
C GLY A 145 7.87 21.81 0.96
N LEU A 146 7.24 21.30 -0.11
CA LEU A 146 6.99 19.87 -0.29
C LEU A 146 8.28 19.03 -0.28
N ALA A 147 9.38 19.56 -0.81
CA ALA A 147 10.67 18.86 -0.77
C ALA A 147 11.22 18.73 0.66
N LYS A 148 11.02 19.74 1.51
CA LYS A 148 11.41 19.66 2.93
C LYS A 148 10.54 18.67 3.68
N ASP A 149 9.23 18.71 3.46
CA ASP A 149 8.28 17.78 4.09
C ASP A 149 8.58 16.33 3.68
N ASN A 150 8.94 16.10 2.42
CA ASN A 150 9.35 14.77 1.94
C ASN A 150 10.63 14.27 2.63
N GLU A 151 11.61 15.15 2.86
CA GLU A 151 12.82 14.79 3.59
C GLU A 151 12.53 14.48 5.07
N GLU A 152 11.61 15.22 5.70
CA GLU A 152 11.16 14.92 7.06
C GLU A 152 10.44 13.57 7.15
N LEU A 153 9.53 13.28 6.22
CA LEU A 153 8.87 11.98 6.14
C LEU A 153 9.86 10.83 5.90
N ARG A 154 10.90 11.05 5.09
CA ARG A 154 11.98 10.07 4.90
C ARG A 154 12.77 9.83 6.19
N MET A 155 13.05 10.88 6.97
CA MET A 155 13.70 10.75 8.27
C MET A 155 12.82 9.96 9.25
N GLN A 156 11.53 10.28 9.35
CA GLN A 156 10.58 9.56 10.20
C GLN A 156 10.46 8.09 9.81
N LEU A 157 10.34 7.79 8.50
CA LEU A 157 10.31 6.42 7.99
C LEU A 157 11.59 5.66 8.34
N LYS A 158 12.76 6.32 8.27
CA LYS A 158 14.04 5.70 8.65
C LYS A 158 14.09 5.35 10.14
N VAL A 159 13.53 6.20 11.02
CA VAL A 159 13.41 5.90 12.45
C VAL A 159 12.49 4.71 12.68
N LEU A 160 11.31 4.68 12.05
CA LEU A 160 10.37 3.55 12.16
C LEU A 160 10.96 2.23 11.66
N ILE A 161 11.74 2.27 10.57
CA ILE A 161 12.45 1.09 10.07
C ILE A 161 13.47 0.58 11.10
N GLU A 162 14.19 1.48 11.77
CA GLU A 162 15.17 1.11 12.79
C GLU A 162 14.50 0.55 14.05
N ASP A 163 13.39 1.13 14.48
CA ASP A 163 12.62 0.60 15.61
C ASP A 163 11.99 -0.76 15.29
N ASN A 164 11.50 -0.96 14.05
CA ASN A 164 11.02 -2.27 13.59
C ASN A 164 12.14 -3.31 13.57
N LYS A 165 13.37 -2.96 13.19
CA LYS A 165 14.53 -3.87 13.29
C LYS A 165 14.81 -4.27 14.74
N ARG A 166 14.83 -3.29 15.66
CA ARG A 166 15.00 -3.57 17.09
C ARG A 166 13.89 -4.47 17.63
N LEU A 167 12.65 -4.27 17.18
CA LEU A 167 11.54 -5.12 17.57
C LEU A 167 11.73 -6.56 17.07
N ILE A 168 12.19 -6.72 15.82
CA ILE A 168 12.53 -8.04 15.26
C ILE A 168 13.66 -8.70 16.07
N GLU A 169 14.71 -7.95 16.44
CA GLU A 169 15.80 -8.45 17.28
C GLU A 169 15.30 -8.90 18.66
N LEU A 170 14.36 -8.15 19.27
CA LEU A 170 13.73 -8.52 20.54
C LEU A 170 12.88 -9.79 20.40
N TYR A 171 12.11 -9.94 19.32
CA TYR A 171 11.35 -11.16 19.06
C TYR A 171 12.26 -12.36 18.81
N GLN A 172 13.36 -12.19 18.08
CA GLN A 172 14.34 -13.24 17.85
C GLN A 172 15.03 -13.64 19.17
N HIS A 173 15.42 -12.67 20.00
CA HIS A 173 15.96 -12.97 21.33
C HIS A 173 14.96 -13.66 22.25
N ALA A 174 13.68 -13.27 22.20
CA ALA A 174 12.63 -13.95 22.96
C ALA A 174 12.43 -15.39 22.48
N PHE A 175 12.48 -15.63 21.17
CA PHE A 175 12.40 -16.98 20.58
C PHE A 175 13.59 -17.86 20.99
N VAL A 176 14.83 -17.35 20.88
CA VAL A 176 16.04 -18.05 21.31
C VAL A 176 16.04 -18.33 22.83
N ASN A 177 15.51 -17.41 23.65
CA ASN A 177 15.34 -17.62 25.08
C ASN A 177 14.27 -18.67 25.41
N VAL A 178 13.23 -18.82 24.59
CA VAL A 178 12.22 -19.88 24.74
C VAL A 178 12.81 -21.24 24.35
N GLU A 179 13.64 -21.31 23.31
CA GLU A 179 14.33 -22.54 22.90
C GLU A 179 15.43 -22.96 23.89
N ALA A 180 16.17 -22.01 24.46
CA ALA A 180 17.20 -22.29 25.49
C ALA A 180 16.61 -22.84 26.81
N ASN A 181 15.32 -22.60 27.07
CA ASN A 181 14.60 -23.12 28.24
C ASN A 181 13.92 -24.48 27.98
N GLN A 182 13.98 -25.03 26.75
CA GLN A 182 13.37 -26.31 26.38
C GLN A 182 14.38 -27.47 26.26
N ASP A 183 15.67 -27.24 26.52
CA ASP A 183 16.71 -28.28 26.41
C ASP A 183 16.80 -29.16 27.67
N GLY A 184 15.66 -29.73 28.05
CA GLY A 184 15.55 -30.59 29.23
C GLY A 184 14.19 -31.28 29.35
N ASN A 185 13.96 -32.28 28.49
CA ASN A 185 13.08 -33.46 28.65
C ASN A 185 11.97 -33.61 27.57
N PRO A 186 11.93 -34.71 26.79
CA PRO A 186 10.86 -34.98 25.83
C PRO A 186 9.82 -35.92 26.44
N VAL A 187 8.61 -35.43 26.77
CA VAL A 187 7.50 -36.32 27.16
C VAL A 187 6.13 -35.76 26.74
N ASN A 188 5.53 -36.48 25.79
CA ASN A 188 4.11 -36.78 25.54
C ASN A 188 3.10 -35.69 25.13
N GLU A 189 2.54 -35.93 23.94
CA GLU A 189 1.15 -35.67 23.57
C GLU A 189 0.19 -36.18 24.66
N ASP A 190 -0.51 -35.27 25.34
CA ASP A 190 -1.94 -35.36 25.67
C ASP A 190 -2.32 -34.23 26.62
N LEU A 191 -3.58 -33.77 26.52
CA LEU A 191 -4.30 -32.80 27.36
C LEU A 191 -4.34 -31.33 26.88
N LEU A 192 -5.21 -31.08 25.90
CA LEU A 192 -5.98 -29.83 25.85
C LEU A 192 -7.42 -30.13 26.27
N ASN A 193 -7.68 -30.10 27.58
CA ASN A 193 -9.01 -29.79 28.09
C ASN A 193 -8.93 -29.32 29.56
N ALA A 194 -8.85 -28.01 29.77
CA ALA A 194 -9.37 -27.33 30.97
C ALA A 194 -9.22 -25.81 30.84
N GLN A 195 -10.33 -25.10 31.04
CA GLN A 195 -10.41 -23.66 31.30
C GLN A 195 -9.45 -23.20 32.40
N PRO A 196 -9.20 -21.89 32.50
CA PRO A 196 -9.01 -21.27 33.80
C PRO A 196 -10.01 -20.13 34.03
N ALA A 197 -10.81 -20.28 35.08
CA ALA A 197 -11.37 -19.17 35.83
C ALA A 197 -10.50 -18.91 37.06
N ALA A 198 -10.05 -17.66 37.19
CA ALA A 198 -9.76 -16.87 38.39
C ALA A 198 -8.84 -17.42 39.50
N THR A 199 -7.76 -16.67 39.78
CA THR A 199 -7.52 -15.90 41.03
C THR A 199 -6.17 -15.16 40.89
N SER A 200 -6.16 -13.83 40.93
CA SER A 200 -5.83 -12.96 42.09
C SER A 200 -4.33 -12.93 42.44
N ASP A 201 -3.63 -11.83 42.10
CA ASP A 201 -3.20 -10.80 43.07
C ASP A 201 -2.02 -9.92 42.57
N LEU A 202 -2.28 -8.62 42.55
CA LEU A 202 -1.46 -7.48 43.01
C LEU A 202 0.04 -7.39 42.61
N HIS A 203 0.39 -6.38 41.82
CA HIS A 203 1.12 -5.20 42.34
C HIS A 203 1.12 -4.01 41.37
N ALA A 204 0.71 -2.86 41.90
CA ALA A 204 0.72 -1.53 41.28
C ALA A 204 2.11 -0.85 41.36
N HIS A 205 2.39 0.09 40.46
CA HIS A 205 2.97 1.45 40.67
C HIS A 205 3.15 2.12 39.29
N ASN A 206 2.27 3.05 38.90
CA ASN A 206 2.41 4.52 39.02
C ASN A 206 3.73 5.11 38.49
N SER A 207 3.64 5.92 37.42
CA SER A 207 4.28 7.25 37.38
C SER A 207 3.51 8.18 36.46
N SER A 208 2.97 9.24 37.06
CA SER A 208 2.42 10.43 36.41
C SER A 208 3.50 11.26 35.72
N ASN A 209 3.14 12.08 34.73
CA ASN A 209 3.23 13.53 34.89
C ASN A 209 2.35 14.27 33.88
N VAL A 210 1.88 15.42 34.35
CA VAL A 210 0.79 16.27 33.89
C VAL A 210 1.37 17.52 33.24
N GLU A 211 0.65 18.02 32.23
CA GLU A 211 0.57 19.38 31.67
C GLU A 211 1.82 20.08 31.08
N GLU A 212 1.69 20.48 29.81
CA GLU A 212 1.65 21.91 29.45
C GLU A 212 0.99 22.08 28.06
N GLU A 213 -0.19 22.70 28.01
CA GLU A 213 -0.65 23.41 26.79
C GLU A 213 0.27 24.62 26.55
N PRO A 214 0.45 25.04 25.30
CA PRO A 214 -0.19 26.31 24.96
C PRO A 214 -0.96 26.27 23.63
N LYS A 215 -1.94 27.16 23.60
CA LYS A 215 -3.04 27.32 22.66
C LYS A 215 -2.71 28.38 21.60
N ILE A 216 -3.42 28.31 20.46
CA ILE A 216 -3.75 29.37 19.46
C ILE A 216 -2.74 29.49 18.27
N VAL A 217 -3.08 29.47 16.97
CA VAL A 217 -4.33 29.46 16.16
C VAL A 217 -3.95 29.36 14.66
N ASP A 218 -4.80 28.71 13.85
CA ASP A 218 -5.05 28.80 12.38
C ASP A 218 -3.88 28.75 11.36
N GLU A 219 -3.95 28.16 10.16
CA GLU A 219 -5.08 27.78 9.30
C GLU A 219 -4.60 26.80 8.20
N LYS A 220 -5.51 25.96 7.69
CA LYS A 220 -5.43 25.06 6.51
C LYS A 220 -4.70 23.71 6.64
N CYS A 221 -5.45 22.74 7.16
CA CYS A 221 -5.61 21.47 6.47
C CYS A 221 -7.06 20.99 6.65
N THR A 222 -7.85 21.05 5.60
CA THR A 222 -9.21 20.48 5.57
C THR A 222 -9.23 19.43 4.48
N ASN A 223 -9.31 18.16 4.87
CA ASN A 223 -10.35 17.22 4.40
C ASN A 223 -10.14 15.77 4.88
N GLU A 224 -8.99 15.40 5.46
CA GLU A 224 -8.79 14.02 5.97
C GLU A 224 -9.05 13.86 7.48
N ASP A 225 -8.87 14.92 8.29
CA ASP A 225 -9.08 14.83 9.76
C ASP A 225 -10.55 14.82 10.21
N ASN A 226 -11.50 15.16 9.32
CA ASN A 226 -12.91 15.23 9.68
C ASN A 226 -13.55 13.84 9.82
N PHE A 227 -13.11 12.84 9.03
CA PHE A 227 -13.71 11.50 9.08
C PHE A 227 -13.29 10.73 10.34
N SER A 228 -12.01 10.81 10.71
CA SER A 228 -11.48 10.21 11.94
C SER A 228 -12.06 10.86 13.20
N ARG A 229 -12.22 12.18 13.19
CA ARG A 229 -12.78 12.90 14.34
C ARG A 229 -14.28 12.70 14.50
N VAL A 230 -15.04 12.61 13.40
CA VAL A 230 -16.48 12.28 13.46
C VAL A 230 -16.70 10.84 13.90
N THR A 231 -15.94 9.87 13.39
CA THR A 231 -16.04 8.47 13.85
C THR A 231 -15.58 8.29 15.30
N SER A 232 -14.55 9.03 15.74
CA SER A 232 -14.13 9.02 17.15
C SER A 232 -15.20 9.62 18.06
N VAL A 233 -15.88 10.69 17.65
CA VAL A 233 -16.95 11.31 18.44
C VAL A 233 -18.19 10.41 18.48
N GLU A 234 -18.54 9.77 17.36
CA GLU A 234 -19.65 8.81 17.29
C GLU A 234 -19.42 7.59 18.20
N LEU A 235 -18.19 7.05 18.20
CA LEU A 235 -17.81 5.96 19.10
C LEU A 235 -17.82 6.39 20.57
N CYS A 236 -17.39 7.62 20.89
CA CYS A 236 -17.49 8.15 22.25
C CYS A 236 -18.95 8.30 22.70
N LEU A 237 -19.85 8.78 21.83
CA LEU A 237 -21.26 8.90 22.14
C LEU A 237 -21.93 7.53 22.32
N GLN A 238 -21.58 6.53 21.50
CA GLN A 238 -22.08 5.16 21.68
C GLN A 238 -21.58 4.50 22.98
N LEU A 239 -20.34 4.79 23.38
CA LEU A 239 -19.82 4.31 24.66
C LEU A 239 -20.53 4.99 25.84
N GLU A 240 -20.80 6.28 25.75
CA GLU A 240 -21.54 7.03 26.78
C GLU A 240 -23.00 6.53 26.89
N GLU A 241 -23.68 6.27 25.76
CA GLU A 241 -25.03 5.67 25.75
C GLU A 241 -25.05 4.25 26.37
N MET A 242 -24.04 3.43 26.06
CA MET A 242 -23.91 2.09 26.65
C MET A 242 -23.60 2.16 28.16
N ASP A 243 -22.81 3.13 28.62
CA ASP A 243 -22.52 3.35 30.03
C ASP A 243 -23.77 3.85 30.78
N GLU A 244 -24.55 4.75 30.19
CA GLU A 244 -25.85 5.19 30.73
C GLU A 244 -26.87 4.03 30.79
N GLU A 245 -26.94 3.18 29.77
CA GLU A 245 -27.78 1.98 29.78
C GLU A 245 -27.33 0.98 30.86
N ASN A 246 -26.02 0.79 31.02
CA ASN A 246 -25.45 -0.05 32.06
C ASN A 246 -25.72 0.49 33.47
N GLU A 247 -25.64 1.81 33.69
CA GLU A 247 -26.07 2.44 34.95
C GLU A 247 -27.58 2.26 35.18
N GLY A 248 -28.40 2.40 34.14
CA GLY A 248 -29.84 2.13 34.18
C GLY A 248 -30.15 0.69 34.55
N LEU A 249 -29.43 -0.27 33.98
CA LEU A 249 -29.54 -1.70 34.27
C LEU A 249 -29.10 -2.01 35.72
N MET A 250 -28.02 -1.37 36.18
CA MET A 250 -27.54 -1.49 37.56
C MET A 250 -28.57 -0.94 38.55
N GLY A 251 -29.19 0.20 38.24
CA GLY A 251 -30.28 0.78 39.03
C GLY A 251 -31.54 -0.10 39.05
N LEU A 252 -31.89 -0.74 37.92
CA LEU A 252 -33.01 -1.69 37.86
C LEU A 252 -32.72 -2.96 38.67
N HIS A 253 -31.48 -3.46 38.61
CA HIS A 253 -31.03 -4.59 39.43
C HIS A 253 -31.05 -4.25 40.92
N GLU A 254 -30.58 -3.05 41.31
CA GLU A 254 -30.66 -2.56 42.68
C GLU A 254 -32.12 -2.46 43.15
N LYS A 255 -33.00 -1.89 42.32
CA LYS A 255 -34.43 -1.78 42.64
C LYS A 255 -35.09 -3.15 42.80
N THR A 256 -34.77 -4.11 41.94
CA THR A 256 -35.26 -5.49 42.03
C THR A 256 -34.79 -6.16 43.33
N MET A 257 -33.54 -5.94 43.74
CA MET A 257 -33.04 -6.41 45.03
C MET A 257 -33.76 -5.74 46.21
N GLN A 258 -33.98 -4.42 46.16
CA GLN A 258 -34.70 -3.69 47.20
C GLN A 258 -36.16 -4.17 47.31
N GLU A 259 -36.87 -4.39 46.19
CA GLU A 259 -38.24 -4.92 46.18
C GLU A 259 -38.31 -6.34 46.75
N ARG A 260 -37.35 -7.21 46.41
CA ARG A 260 -37.22 -8.55 47.00
C ARG A 260 -36.98 -8.49 48.51
N ASP A 261 -36.13 -7.57 48.96
CA ASP A 261 -35.83 -7.41 50.38
C ASP A 261 -37.00 -6.81 51.16
N VAL A 262 -37.79 -5.92 50.53
CA VAL A 262 -39.08 -5.45 51.06
C VAL A 262 -40.11 -6.57 51.10
N PHE A 263 -40.16 -7.44 50.08
CA PHE A 263 -41.03 -8.63 50.09
C PHE A 263 -40.64 -9.62 51.20
N LYS A 264 -39.35 -9.90 51.36
CA LYS A 264 -38.86 -10.70 52.49
C LYS A 264 -39.25 -10.08 53.83
N ARG A 265 -39.13 -8.75 53.97
CA ARG A 265 -39.51 -8.03 55.20
C ARG A 265 -41.00 -8.12 55.47
N LYS A 266 -41.85 -7.96 54.45
CA LYS A 266 -43.31 -8.13 54.57
C LYS A 266 -43.72 -9.56 54.94
N ILE A 267 -43.02 -10.58 54.43
CA ILE A 267 -43.26 -11.98 54.81
C ILE A 267 -42.85 -12.23 56.26
N LEU A 268 -41.74 -11.63 56.72
CA LEU A 268 -41.36 -11.68 58.14
C LEU A 268 -42.35 -10.91 59.04
N GLU A 269 -42.79 -9.71 58.66
CA GLU A 269 -43.82 -8.95 59.39
C GLU A 269 -45.19 -9.65 59.42
N GLN A 270 -45.55 -10.39 58.36
CA GLN A 270 -46.74 -11.26 58.36
C GLN A 270 -46.57 -12.51 59.22
N SER A 271 -45.33 -12.96 59.46
CA SER A 271 -45.04 -14.10 60.33
C SER A 271 -45.05 -13.71 61.82
N ASP A 272 -44.88 -12.41 62.14
CA ASP A 272 -44.93 -11.86 63.49
C ASP A 272 -46.27 -11.17 63.83
N SER A 273 -47.26 -11.18 62.92
CA SER A 273 -48.61 -10.67 63.18
C SER A 273 -49.50 -11.76 63.79
N GLU A 274 -49.84 -11.55 65.05
CA GLU A 274 -50.75 -12.31 65.90
C GLU A 274 -52.17 -12.40 65.30
N ALA A 275 -52.40 -13.32 64.36
CA ALA A 275 -53.73 -13.56 63.78
C ALA A 275 -53.97 -15.02 63.30
N VAL A 276 -53.15 -15.98 63.74
CA VAL A 276 -53.33 -17.42 63.42
C VAL A 276 -53.17 -18.27 64.69
N LYS A 277 -53.87 -17.90 65.77
CA LYS A 277 -54.00 -18.74 66.97
C LYS A 277 -55.42 -19.03 67.43
N ASP A 278 -56.44 -18.41 66.85
CA ASP A 278 -57.83 -18.72 67.16
C ASP A 278 -58.50 -19.30 65.92
N ILE A 279 -58.76 -20.62 65.93
CA ILE A 279 -59.84 -21.36 65.23
C ILE A 279 -59.64 -22.88 65.35
N LEU A 280 -58.52 -23.38 65.87
CA LEU A 280 -58.32 -24.82 66.07
C LEU A 280 -58.12 -25.18 67.55
N LEU A 281 -59.19 -25.10 68.35
CA LEU A 281 -59.38 -25.86 69.60
C LEU A 281 -60.80 -25.60 70.14
N GLY A 282 -61.76 -26.40 69.69
CA GLY A 282 -63.11 -26.44 70.23
C GLY A 282 -63.72 -27.81 69.95
N GLU A 283 -64.16 -28.47 71.01
CA GLU A 283 -64.92 -29.72 71.05
C GLU A 283 -64.11 -31.03 70.96
N LYS A 284 -63.48 -31.33 72.09
CA LYS A 284 -63.44 -32.68 72.63
C LYS A 284 -64.51 -32.79 73.74
N ASP A 285 -65.13 -33.95 73.80
CA ASP A 285 -65.93 -34.54 74.90
C ASP A 285 -67.47 -34.47 74.77
N ALA A 286 -68.04 -35.59 74.31
CA ALA A 286 -69.14 -36.29 74.99
C ALA A 286 -69.35 -37.72 74.39
N GLU A 287 -68.52 -38.67 74.82
CA GLU A 287 -68.90 -40.10 74.86
C GLU A 287 -69.80 -40.34 76.09
N MET A 288 -70.92 -41.04 75.93
CA MET A 288 -71.68 -41.90 76.88
C MET A 288 -73.09 -42.10 76.26
N SER A 289 -73.78 -43.22 76.18
CA SER A 289 -73.58 -44.65 76.47
C SER A 289 -74.89 -45.34 76.02
N GLU A 290 -74.83 -46.53 75.42
CA GLU A 290 -75.96 -47.47 75.36
C GLU A 290 -76.35 -47.91 76.79
N ALA A 291 -77.65 -47.97 77.11
CA ALA A 291 -78.22 -49.05 77.94
C ALA A 291 -79.75 -49.02 77.90
N ALA A 292 -80.31 -50.23 77.90
CA ALA A 292 -81.69 -50.57 77.69
C ALA A 292 -82.57 -50.56 78.96
N GLU A 293 -83.86 -50.77 78.69
CA GLU A 293 -84.95 -51.33 79.51
C GLU A 293 -85.97 -50.40 80.20
N ASN A 294 -87.22 -50.71 79.83
CA ASN A 294 -88.58 -50.26 80.18
C ASN A 294 -88.97 -50.57 81.66
N PRO A 295 -90.17 -50.22 82.21
CA PRO A 295 -91.45 -50.00 81.50
C PRO A 295 -92.41 -48.88 81.99
N GLU A 296 -93.44 -48.69 81.14
CA GLU A 296 -94.83 -48.30 81.41
C GLU A 296 -95.13 -46.83 81.76
N VAL A 297 -95.84 -46.14 80.84
CA VAL A 297 -97.24 -45.65 81.05
C VAL A 297 -97.75 -44.92 79.78
N LYS A 298 -98.73 -45.54 79.13
CA LYS A 298 -99.90 -44.98 78.40
C LYS A 298 -99.69 -44.23 77.06
N HIS A 299 -99.85 -45.00 75.98
CA HIS A 299 -100.53 -44.70 74.70
C HIS A 299 -101.06 -43.26 74.50
N VAL A 300 -100.31 -42.41 73.77
CA VAL A 300 -100.76 -41.40 72.76
C VAL A 300 -99.52 -40.83 72.01
N HIS A 301 -98.31 -40.84 72.60
CA HIS A 301 -97.10 -40.20 72.03
C HIS A 301 -96.37 -40.97 70.91
N ASP A 302 -96.64 -42.26 70.71
CA ASP A 302 -95.96 -43.05 69.66
C ASP A 302 -96.32 -42.58 68.24
N SER A 303 -97.51 -42.00 68.03
CA SER A 303 -97.97 -41.66 66.67
C SER A 303 -97.33 -40.39 66.11
N ILE A 304 -97.05 -39.37 66.94
CA ILE A 304 -96.42 -38.11 66.51
C ILE A 304 -94.91 -38.31 66.30
N ILE A 305 -94.28 -39.10 67.17
CA ILE A 305 -92.84 -39.43 67.05
C ILE A 305 -92.60 -40.28 65.80
N VAL A 306 -93.50 -41.20 65.45
CA VAL A 306 -93.44 -41.97 64.20
C VAL A 306 -93.62 -41.06 62.98
N ALA A 307 -94.61 -40.15 62.98
CA ALA A 307 -94.83 -39.22 61.86
C ALA A 307 -93.65 -38.27 61.63
N LEU A 308 -93.07 -37.70 62.69
CA LEU A 308 -91.90 -36.82 62.59
C LEU A 308 -90.67 -37.59 62.10
N LYS A 309 -90.52 -38.85 62.50
CA LYS A 309 -89.46 -39.75 62.03
C LYS A 309 -89.62 -40.06 60.54
N ASP A 310 -90.84 -40.25 60.05
CA ASP A 310 -91.13 -40.47 58.64
C ASP A 310 -90.85 -39.21 57.80
N VAL A 311 -91.23 -38.02 58.28
CA VAL A 311 -90.91 -36.73 57.61
C VAL A 311 -89.40 -36.50 57.55
N LEU A 312 -88.68 -36.73 58.66
CA LEU A 312 -87.21 -36.64 58.68
C LEU A 312 -86.54 -37.66 57.77
N GLN A 313 -87.11 -38.86 57.61
CA GLN A 313 -86.63 -39.85 56.67
C GLN A 313 -86.78 -39.38 55.22
N ILE A 314 -87.92 -38.74 54.87
CA ILE A 314 -88.13 -38.16 53.54
C ILE A 314 -87.16 -37.00 53.29
N VAL A 315 -86.97 -36.10 54.26
CA VAL A 315 -85.99 -35.01 54.19
C VAL A 315 -84.57 -35.56 54.00
N ARG A 316 -84.22 -36.63 54.73
CA ARG A 316 -82.92 -37.30 54.58
C ARG A 316 -82.73 -37.86 53.18
N SER A 317 -83.73 -38.55 52.62
CA SER A 317 -83.68 -39.07 51.25
C SER A 317 -83.58 -37.94 50.20
N LYS A 318 -84.21 -36.78 50.43
CA LYS A 318 -84.07 -35.60 49.55
C LYS A 318 -82.68 -34.96 49.65
N LEU A 319 -82.10 -34.89 50.84
CA LEU A 319 -80.73 -34.39 51.04
C LEU A 319 -79.68 -35.36 50.50
N GLU A 320 -79.93 -36.67 50.54
CA GLU A 320 -79.10 -37.69 49.86
C GLU A 320 -79.11 -37.45 48.34
N LEU A 321 -80.29 -37.21 47.74
CA LEU A 321 -80.38 -36.83 46.32
C LEU A 321 -79.65 -35.52 46.00
N VAL A 322 -79.73 -34.51 46.88
CA VAL A 322 -78.95 -33.27 46.75
C VAL A 322 -77.45 -33.57 46.77
N GLN A 323 -77.00 -34.39 47.72
CA GLN A 323 -75.61 -34.76 47.84
C GLN A 323 -75.10 -35.48 46.57
N ASP A 324 -75.86 -36.43 46.04
CA ASP A 324 -75.50 -37.16 44.81
C ASP A 324 -75.36 -36.22 43.61
N LYS A 325 -76.30 -35.27 43.47
CA LYS A 325 -76.28 -34.28 42.40
C LYS A 325 -75.16 -33.25 42.56
N VAL A 326 -74.87 -32.79 43.77
CA VAL A 326 -73.74 -31.90 44.05
C VAL A 326 -72.41 -32.60 43.74
N VAL A 327 -72.24 -33.86 44.14
CA VAL A 327 -71.05 -34.66 43.81
C VAL A 327 -70.89 -34.79 42.29
N SER A 328 -71.98 -35.08 41.56
CA SER A 328 -71.96 -35.13 40.10
C SER A 328 -71.52 -33.80 39.46
N THR A 329 -72.03 -32.66 39.96
CA THR A 329 -71.61 -31.34 39.48
C THR A 329 -70.16 -31.01 39.82
N GLN A 330 -69.67 -31.43 40.99
CA GLN A 330 -68.28 -31.25 41.41
C GLN A 330 -67.32 -32.04 40.51
N ASP A 331 -67.67 -33.27 40.15
CA ASP A 331 -66.87 -34.11 39.26
C ASP A 331 -66.83 -33.55 37.83
N ALA A 332 -67.92 -32.94 37.36
CA ALA A 332 -67.93 -32.20 36.10
C ALA A 332 -67.00 -30.97 36.13
N VAL A 333 -66.96 -30.21 37.24
CA VAL A 333 -66.04 -29.08 37.40
C VAL A 333 -64.57 -29.53 37.39
N LYS A 334 -64.25 -30.63 38.09
CA LYS A 334 -62.91 -31.23 38.03
C LYS A 334 -62.53 -31.66 36.61
N TYR A 335 -63.47 -32.25 35.89
CA TYR A 335 -63.30 -32.62 34.49
C TYR A 335 -63.00 -31.39 33.61
N PHE A 336 -63.79 -30.32 33.72
CA PHE A 336 -63.56 -29.10 32.95
C PHE A 336 -62.20 -28.46 33.24
N LYS A 337 -61.75 -28.48 34.50
CA LYS A 337 -60.41 -28.01 34.87
C LYS A 337 -59.31 -28.82 34.18
N LEU A 338 -59.41 -30.14 34.17
CA LEU A 338 -58.45 -31.01 33.46
C LEU A 338 -58.48 -30.77 31.95
N LEU A 339 -59.68 -30.59 31.39
CA LEU A 339 -59.88 -30.30 29.96
C LEU A 339 -59.26 -28.94 29.57
N GLU A 340 -59.47 -27.91 30.38
CA GLU A 340 -58.89 -26.58 30.17
C GLU A 340 -57.36 -26.63 30.24
N MET A 341 -56.79 -27.34 31.23
CA MET A 341 -55.34 -27.52 31.33
C MET A 341 -54.75 -28.27 30.14
N ALA A 342 -55.40 -29.34 29.66
CA ALA A 342 -54.94 -30.09 28.50
C ALA A 342 -55.05 -29.27 27.20
N SER A 343 -56.16 -28.53 27.04
CA SER A 343 -56.38 -27.62 25.91
C SER A 343 -55.33 -26.50 25.90
N GLY A 344 -55.10 -25.85 27.04
CA GLY A 344 -54.11 -24.78 27.19
C GLY A 344 -52.71 -25.24 26.78
N LYS A 345 -52.26 -26.41 27.27
CA LYS A 345 -50.96 -26.99 26.88
C LYS A 345 -50.86 -27.25 25.38
N ALA A 346 -51.90 -27.80 24.76
CA ALA A 346 -51.92 -28.04 23.32
C ALA A 346 -51.82 -26.73 22.52
N THR A 347 -52.56 -25.68 22.94
CA THR A 347 -52.51 -24.37 22.29
C THR A 347 -51.16 -23.66 22.44
N GLU A 348 -50.52 -23.78 23.61
CA GLU A 348 -49.19 -23.22 23.86
C GLU A 348 -48.12 -23.89 22.99
N LEU A 349 -48.12 -25.23 22.95
CA LEU A 349 -47.20 -26.01 22.11
C LEU A 349 -47.39 -25.71 20.63
N TYR A 350 -48.65 -25.62 20.17
CA TYR A 350 -48.95 -25.25 18.79
C TYR A 350 -48.40 -23.86 18.45
N SER A 351 -48.65 -22.86 19.30
CA SER A 351 -48.16 -21.49 19.10
C SER A 351 -46.63 -21.42 19.06
N ARG A 352 -45.94 -22.22 19.88
CA ARG A 352 -44.46 -22.28 19.88
C ARG A 352 -43.90 -22.90 18.59
N ILE A 353 -44.53 -23.94 18.07
CA ILE A 353 -44.15 -24.56 16.78
C ILE A 353 -44.40 -23.59 15.63
N GLU A 354 -45.55 -22.91 15.63
CA GLU A 354 -45.89 -21.91 14.61
C GLU A 354 -44.88 -20.76 14.59
N LEU A 355 -44.44 -20.29 15.77
CA LEU A 355 -43.41 -19.25 15.90
C LEU A 355 -42.06 -19.71 15.32
N GLN A 356 -41.66 -20.97 15.56
CA GLN A 356 -40.43 -21.53 14.98
C GLN A 356 -40.51 -21.60 13.45
N TYR A 357 -41.64 -22.05 12.91
CA TYR A 357 -41.86 -22.13 11.45
C TYR A 357 -41.78 -20.74 10.79
N LEU A 358 -42.45 -19.74 11.40
CA LEU A 358 -42.39 -18.36 10.92
C LEU A 358 -40.96 -17.78 10.98
N GLY A 359 -40.20 -18.11 12.03
CA GLY A 359 -38.79 -17.72 12.13
C GLY A 359 -37.92 -18.34 11.03
N ALA A 360 -38.09 -19.63 10.77
CA ALA A 360 -37.38 -20.33 9.69
C ALA A 360 -37.75 -19.77 8.30
N GLN A 361 -39.02 -19.43 8.09
CA GLN A 361 -39.47 -18.81 6.84
C GLN A 361 -38.82 -17.44 6.63
N ARG A 362 -38.76 -16.58 7.66
CA ARG A 362 -38.07 -15.27 7.56
C ARG A 362 -36.60 -15.43 7.25
N LEU A 363 -35.89 -16.33 7.95
CA LEU A 363 -34.48 -16.62 7.66
C LEU A 363 -34.29 -17.07 6.20
N GLN A 364 -35.20 -17.89 5.68
CA GLN A 364 -35.17 -18.31 4.29
C GLN A 364 -35.38 -17.15 3.31
N GLU A 365 -36.32 -16.24 3.60
CA GLU A 365 -36.55 -15.01 2.83
C GLU A 365 -35.31 -14.09 2.87
N ASP A 366 -34.71 -13.88 4.04
CA ASP A 366 -33.49 -13.09 4.20
C ASP A 366 -32.32 -13.66 3.38
N ILE A 367 -32.14 -15.00 3.39
CA ILE A 367 -31.15 -15.68 2.55
C ILE A 367 -31.39 -15.39 1.06
N THR A 368 -32.66 -15.36 0.60
CA THR A 368 -32.95 -15.07 -0.81
C THR A 368 -32.62 -13.63 -1.18
N VAL A 369 -32.91 -12.67 -0.29
CA VAL A 369 -32.56 -11.25 -0.47
C VAL A 369 -31.04 -11.10 -0.51
N LEU A 370 -30.31 -11.66 0.46
CA LEU A 370 -28.85 -11.60 0.49
C LEU A 370 -28.22 -12.21 -0.76
N LYS A 371 -28.73 -13.34 -1.26
CA LYS A 371 -28.25 -13.96 -2.51
C LYS A 371 -28.45 -13.06 -3.73
N SER A 372 -29.55 -12.31 -3.78
CA SER A 372 -29.80 -11.37 -4.88
C SER A 372 -28.80 -10.21 -4.87
N VAL A 373 -28.52 -9.64 -3.68
CA VAL A 373 -27.53 -8.58 -3.49
C VAL A 373 -26.12 -9.09 -3.81
N LEU A 374 -25.77 -10.29 -3.36
CA LEU A 374 -24.50 -10.96 -3.66
C LEU A 374 -24.28 -11.06 -5.19
N SER A 375 -25.31 -11.52 -5.92
CA SER A 375 -25.25 -11.63 -7.38
C SER A 375 -25.04 -10.28 -8.05
N GLU A 376 -25.74 -9.23 -7.59
CA GLU A 376 -25.58 -7.87 -8.12
C GLU A 376 -24.15 -7.35 -7.91
N SER A 377 -23.58 -7.52 -6.70
CA SER A 377 -22.20 -7.13 -6.42
C SER A 377 -21.19 -7.93 -7.25
N GLN A 378 -21.43 -9.23 -7.46
CA GLN A 378 -20.57 -10.08 -8.28
C GLN A 378 -20.58 -9.66 -9.76
N GLU A 379 -21.74 -9.28 -10.30
CA GLU A 379 -21.85 -8.76 -11.66
C GLU A 379 -21.08 -7.43 -11.83
N LYS A 380 -21.12 -6.55 -10.83
CA LYS A 380 -20.34 -5.30 -10.83
C LYS A 380 -18.83 -5.57 -10.85
N ILE A 381 -18.35 -6.54 -10.06
CA ILE A 381 -16.96 -7.00 -10.08
C ILE A 381 -16.59 -7.47 -11.49
N ILE A 382 -17.35 -8.40 -12.07
CA ILE A 382 -17.07 -8.95 -13.41
C ILE A 382 -17.08 -7.85 -14.48
N ALA A 383 -18.03 -6.90 -14.40
CA ALA A 383 -18.11 -5.77 -15.32
C ALA A 383 -16.87 -4.86 -15.22
N PHE A 384 -16.39 -4.59 -13.99
CA PHE A 384 -15.18 -3.81 -13.77
C PHE A 384 -13.94 -4.52 -14.31
N GLU A 385 -13.75 -5.80 -13.98
CA GLU A 385 -12.63 -6.61 -14.48
C GLU A 385 -12.62 -6.69 -16.01
N GLY A 386 -13.81 -6.85 -16.61
CA GLY A 386 -14.03 -6.81 -18.05
C GLY A 386 -13.65 -5.47 -18.70
N LYS A 387 -13.98 -4.36 -18.03
CA LYS A 387 -13.74 -3.01 -18.56
C LYS A 387 -12.29 -2.55 -18.41
N TYR A 388 -11.62 -2.95 -17.33
CA TYR A 388 -10.31 -2.40 -16.96
C TYR A 388 -9.18 -3.44 -16.94
N PHE A 389 -9.33 -4.56 -16.23
CA PHE A 389 -8.25 -5.53 -16.06
C PHE A 389 -7.98 -6.39 -17.30
N LEU A 390 -9.02 -6.83 -18.00
CA LEU A 390 -8.88 -7.61 -19.24
C LEU A 390 -8.18 -6.81 -20.35
N PRO A 391 -8.58 -5.56 -20.65
CA PRO A 391 -7.86 -4.71 -21.58
C PRO A 391 -6.44 -4.39 -21.11
N ALA A 392 -6.24 -4.10 -19.82
CA ALA A 392 -4.92 -3.87 -19.25
C ALA A 392 -3.98 -5.06 -19.48
N ALA A 393 -4.44 -6.27 -19.16
CA ALA A 393 -3.67 -7.51 -19.36
C ALA A 393 -3.33 -7.73 -20.85
N SER A 394 -4.26 -7.42 -21.76
CA SER A 394 -4.02 -7.47 -23.20
C SER A 394 -2.94 -6.47 -23.65
N CYS A 395 -3.03 -5.21 -23.18
CA CYS A 395 -2.05 -4.16 -23.44
C CYS A 395 -0.66 -4.54 -22.92
N TRP A 396 -0.56 -5.03 -21.68
CA TRP A 396 0.70 -5.50 -21.11
C TRP A 396 1.33 -6.64 -21.92
N ASN A 397 0.53 -7.61 -22.38
CA ASN A 397 0.99 -8.71 -23.22
C ASN A 397 1.49 -8.22 -24.58
N MET A 398 0.80 -7.24 -25.18
CA MET A 398 1.25 -6.60 -26.42
C MET A 398 2.59 -5.89 -26.21
N VAL A 399 2.72 -5.09 -25.14
CA VAL A 399 3.97 -4.38 -24.81
C VAL A 399 5.12 -5.35 -24.60
N LEU A 400 4.92 -6.42 -23.84
CA LEU A 400 5.93 -7.47 -23.66
C LEU A 400 6.38 -8.08 -24.99
N LYS A 401 5.47 -8.26 -25.94
CA LYS A 401 5.76 -8.81 -27.27
C LYS A 401 6.44 -7.82 -28.22
N THR A 402 6.13 -6.52 -28.14
CA THR A 402 6.63 -5.52 -29.09
C THR A 402 7.86 -4.75 -28.59
N LYS A 403 7.99 -4.57 -27.28
CA LYS A 403 9.08 -3.83 -26.66
C LYS A 403 10.41 -4.57 -26.75
N SER A 404 10.45 -5.87 -26.43
CA SER A 404 11.67 -6.68 -26.51
C SER A 404 12.30 -6.71 -27.92
N PRO A 405 11.52 -6.89 -29.01
CA PRO A 405 12.04 -6.76 -30.38
C PRO A 405 12.49 -5.35 -30.77
N ALA A 406 11.88 -4.29 -30.24
CA ALA A 406 12.27 -2.92 -30.51
C ALA A 406 13.58 -2.55 -29.79
N GLU A 407 13.71 -2.94 -28.52
CA GLU A 407 14.93 -2.74 -27.71
C GLU A 407 16.11 -3.51 -28.30
N SER A 408 15.93 -4.79 -28.61
CA SER A 408 17.00 -5.60 -29.24
C SER A 408 17.43 -5.08 -30.61
N ARG A 409 16.51 -4.50 -31.40
CA ARG A 409 16.86 -3.83 -32.68
C ARG A 409 17.68 -2.56 -32.45
N LEU A 410 17.31 -1.75 -31.47
CA LEU A 410 18.04 -0.53 -31.12
C LEU A 410 19.45 -0.85 -30.58
N ASP A 411 19.57 -1.86 -29.70
CA ASP A 411 20.86 -2.31 -29.17
C ASP A 411 21.78 -2.85 -30.26
N ALA A 412 21.25 -3.70 -31.16
CA ALA A 412 22.01 -4.22 -32.30
C ALA A 412 22.45 -3.12 -33.27
N SER A 413 21.58 -2.12 -33.51
CA SER A 413 21.90 -0.96 -34.35
C SER A 413 22.98 -0.09 -33.70
N PHE A 414 22.90 0.14 -32.39
CA PHE A 414 23.89 0.89 -31.61
C PHE A 414 25.26 0.21 -31.62
N GLU A 415 25.31 -1.11 -31.42
CA GLU A 415 26.57 -1.86 -31.46
C GLU A 415 27.19 -1.87 -32.86
N SER A 416 26.36 -2.02 -33.91
CA SER A 416 26.81 -1.90 -35.30
C SER A 416 27.39 -0.50 -35.60
N MET A 417 26.72 0.56 -35.13
CA MET A 417 27.18 1.94 -35.28
C MET A 417 28.53 2.16 -34.58
N ASN A 418 28.70 1.67 -33.34
CA ASN A 418 29.96 1.78 -32.62
C ASN A 418 31.09 1.04 -33.35
N GLN A 419 30.82 -0.16 -33.88
CA GLN A 419 31.80 -0.90 -34.67
C GLN A 419 32.23 -0.12 -35.93
N LYS A 420 31.29 0.50 -36.65
CA LYS A 420 31.60 1.34 -37.82
C LYS A 420 32.39 2.58 -37.43
N LYS A 421 32.04 3.24 -36.32
CA LYS A 421 32.74 4.41 -35.78
C LYS A 421 34.17 4.08 -35.38
N GLU A 422 34.40 2.92 -34.77
CA GLU A 422 35.75 2.43 -34.51
C GLU A 422 36.54 2.23 -35.79
N ARG A 423 35.98 1.55 -36.81
CA ARG A 423 36.66 1.37 -38.11
C ARG A 423 37.03 2.69 -38.77
N PHE A 424 36.12 3.67 -38.73
CA PHE A 424 36.37 5.02 -39.20
C PHE A 424 37.57 5.67 -38.48
N ASN A 425 37.62 5.60 -37.15
CA ASN A 425 38.74 6.14 -36.36
C ASN A 425 40.09 5.47 -36.72
N HIS A 426 40.09 4.15 -36.95
CA HIS A 426 41.28 3.43 -37.38
C HIS A 426 41.78 3.90 -38.76
N LEU A 427 40.87 4.06 -39.73
CA LEU A 427 41.23 4.55 -41.06
C LEU A 427 41.69 6.01 -41.05
N GLN A 428 41.05 6.86 -40.25
CA GLN A 428 41.48 8.25 -40.08
C GLN A 428 42.88 8.35 -39.47
N THR A 429 43.19 7.50 -38.50
CA THR A 429 44.53 7.40 -37.92
C THR A 429 45.56 6.98 -38.99
N ARG A 430 45.24 5.94 -39.77
CA ARG A 430 46.10 5.46 -40.87
C ARG A 430 46.30 6.52 -41.96
N LYS A 431 45.27 7.30 -42.30
CA LYS A 431 45.35 8.45 -43.21
C LYS A 431 46.31 9.52 -42.69
N ASN A 432 46.21 9.84 -41.41
CA ASN A 432 47.11 10.81 -40.75
C ASN A 432 48.57 10.32 -40.78
N GLU A 433 48.82 9.05 -40.47
CA GLU A 433 50.15 8.43 -40.53
C GLU A 433 50.75 8.47 -41.94
N LEU A 434 49.96 8.14 -42.96
CA LEU A 434 50.40 8.22 -44.37
C LEU A 434 50.68 9.66 -44.79
N SER A 435 49.87 10.62 -44.36
CA SER A 435 50.11 12.04 -44.61
C SER A 435 51.42 12.53 -43.97
N ALA A 436 51.72 12.05 -42.75
CA ALA A 436 52.95 12.37 -42.04
C ALA A 436 54.17 11.69 -42.69
N ALA A 437 54.05 10.44 -43.13
CA ALA A 437 55.07 9.74 -43.90
C ALA A 437 55.35 10.47 -45.24
N ARG A 438 54.30 10.89 -45.94
CA ARG A 438 54.41 11.69 -47.18
C ARG A 438 55.16 12.99 -46.94
N ARG A 439 54.87 13.69 -45.84
CA ARG A 439 55.55 14.95 -45.46
C ARG A 439 57.04 14.71 -45.23
N ARG A 440 57.40 13.72 -44.40
CA ARG A 440 58.80 13.34 -44.13
C ARG A 440 59.57 12.91 -45.39
N ALA A 441 58.92 12.15 -46.28
CA ALA A 441 59.52 11.75 -47.54
C ALA A 441 59.76 12.96 -48.47
N ARG A 442 58.85 13.95 -48.50
CA ARG A 442 59.07 15.19 -49.25
C ARG A 442 60.19 16.04 -48.66
N GLU A 443 60.27 16.14 -47.33
CA GLU A 443 61.36 16.83 -46.66
C GLU A 443 62.72 16.20 -47.02
N SER A 444 62.84 14.87 -46.95
CA SER A 444 64.06 14.17 -47.35
C SER A 444 64.35 14.27 -48.85
N GLU A 445 63.34 14.32 -49.72
CA GLU A 445 63.51 14.62 -51.15
C GLU A 445 64.15 16.01 -51.35
N THR A 446 63.66 17.03 -50.64
CA THR A 446 64.19 18.39 -50.74
C THR A 446 65.61 18.51 -50.19
N GLU A 447 65.92 17.81 -49.08
CA GLU A 447 67.26 17.76 -48.51
C GLU A 447 68.25 17.07 -49.47
N LEU A 448 67.86 15.92 -50.04
CA LEU A 448 68.69 15.21 -51.01
C LEU A 448 68.89 16.03 -52.30
N ARG A 449 67.87 16.76 -52.76
CA ARG A 449 68.00 17.66 -53.90
C ARG A 449 69.01 18.78 -53.62
N SER A 450 68.91 19.43 -52.45
CA SER A 450 69.87 20.44 -52.00
C SER A 450 71.30 19.88 -51.92
N LYS A 451 71.46 18.68 -51.34
CA LYS A 451 72.75 17.97 -51.26
C LYS A 451 73.32 17.65 -52.64
N ILE A 452 72.50 17.15 -53.57
CA ILE A 452 72.91 16.88 -54.95
C ILE A 452 73.41 18.16 -55.62
N ASP A 453 72.70 19.28 -55.47
CA ASP A 453 73.08 20.54 -56.09
C ASP A 453 74.36 21.12 -55.46
N GLY A 454 74.51 21.04 -54.14
CA GLY A 454 75.75 21.39 -53.45
C GLY A 454 76.96 20.53 -53.89
N LEU A 455 76.77 19.21 -54.05
CA LEU A 455 77.80 18.30 -54.55
C LEU A 455 78.18 18.58 -56.01
N LYS A 456 77.21 18.93 -56.88
CA LYS A 456 77.49 19.37 -58.26
C LYS A 456 78.36 20.63 -58.30
N VAL A 457 78.03 21.63 -57.49
CA VAL A 457 78.81 22.88 -57.40
C VAL A 457 80.22 22.60 -56.92
N LYS A 458 80.39 21.80 -55.87
CA LYS A 458 81.71 21.36 -55.38
C LYS A 458 82.49 20.61 -56.46
N LEU A 459 81.86 19.67 -57.18
CA LEU A 459 82.50 18.91 -58.26
C LEU A 459 82.95 19.82 -59.40
N GLY A 460 82.16 20.85 -59.72
CA GLY A 460 82.52 21.89 -60.69
C GLY A 460 83.70 22.75 -60.25
N ALA A 461 83.71 23.20 -58.98
CA ALA A 461 84.81 23.96 -58.40
C ALA A 461 86.11 23.17 -58.34
N TYR A 462 86.07 21.91 -57.87
CA TYR A 462 87.22 21.00 -57.89
C TYR A 462 87.69 20.72 -59.32
N GLY A 463 86.78 20.54 -60.28
CA GLY A 463 87.14 20.37 -61.69
C GLY A 463 87.83 21.59 -62.29
N ALA A 464 87.41 22.80 -61.91
CA ALA A 464 88.08 24.03 -62.30
C ALA A 464 89.48 24.16 -61.65
N GLN A 465 89.59 23.83 -60.37
CA GLN A 465 90.86 23.80 -59.64
C GLN A 465 91.84 22.79 -60.24
N ARG A 466 91.40 21.56 -60.52
CA ARG A 466 92.23 20.54 -61.19
C ARG A 466 92.76 21.02 -62.53
N LYS A 467 91.91 21.66 -63.36
CA LYS A 467 92.35 22.22 -64.65
C LYS A 467 93.39 23.32 -64.47
N GLU A 468 93.28 24.12 -63.41
CA GLU A 468 94.27 25.14 -63.09
C GLU A 468 95.58 24.52 -62.60
N GLU A 469 95.53 23.51 -61.74
CA GLU A 469 96.69 22.73 -61.30
C GLU A 469 97.38 22.00 -62.47
N GLU A 470 96.61 21.46 -63.43
CA GLU A 470 97.11 20.84 -64.66
C GLU A 470 97.76 21.86 -65.60
N LYS A 471 97.16 23.05 -65.78
CA LYS A 471 97.81 24.14 -66.53
C LYS A 471 99.11 24.58 -65.88
N VAL A 472 99.16 24.66 -64.56
CA VAL A 472 100.38 24.98 -63.81
C VAL A 472 101.43 23.89 -63.99
N LEU A 473 101.05 22.61 -63.93
CA LEU A 473 101.94 21.48 -64.22
C LEU A 473 102.45 21.51 -65.67
N PHE A 474 101.59 21.79 -66.65
CA PHE A 474 101.95 21.93 -68.06
C PHE A 474 102.87 23.13 -68.30
N ALA A 475 102.68 24.25 -67.60
CA ALA A 475 103.59 25.41 -67.65
C ALA A 475 104.96 25.11 -67.03
N ILE A 476 105.01 24.24 -66.01
CA ILE A 476 106.26 23.76 -65.41
C ILE A 476 106.98 22.75 -66.33
N ASP A 477 106.23 21.88 -67.02
CA ASP A 477 106.79 20.88 -67.95
C ASP A 477 107.37 21.52 -69.23
N ASN A 478 106.76 22.63 -69.70
CA ASN A 478 107.27 23.42 -70.83
C ASN A 478 108.56 24.24 -70.52
N LEU A 479 109.06 24.24 -69.28
CA LEU A 479 110.29 24.98 -68.91
C LEU A 479 111.60 24.26 -69.22
N ASP A 480 111.59 23.06 -69.80
CA ASP A 480 112.81 22.43 -70.32
C ASP A 480 113.00 22.70 -71.83
N THR A 481 113.43 23.92 -72.15
CA THR A 481 114.47 24.23 -73.17
C THR A 481 114.75 25.74 -73.19
N SER A 482 115.55 26.24 -72.23
CA SER A 482 116.65 27.20 -72.47
C SER A 482 117.07 27.90 -71.16
N THR A 483 118.27 27.55 -70.70
CA THR A 483 119.18 28.29 -69.79
C THR A 483 118.78 28.50 -68.30
N ALA A 484 119.56 27.90 -67.40
CA ALA A 484 119.60 28.06 -65.93
C ALA A 484 120.65 29.13 -65.49
N PRO A 485 120.83 29.54 -64.20
CA PRO A 485 120.42 28.86 -62.95
C PRO A 485 119.97 29.76 -61.74
N MET A 486 119.63 29.09 -60.63
CA MET A 486 119.55 29.56 -59.22
C MET A 486 118.21 30.11 -58.67
N HIS A 487 117.24 29.23 -58.40
CA HIS A 487 116.71 28.94 -57.05
C HIS A 487 115.58 27.91 -57.22
N LYS A 488 115.85 26.64 -56.91
CA LYS A 488 114.79 25.62 -56.79
C LYS A 488 114.25 25.67 -55.36
N PRO A 489 112.96 25.97 -55.12
CA PRO A 489 112.33 25.51 -53.91
C PRO A 489 112.09 24.01 -54.06
N LYS A 490 112.77 23.20 -53.23
CA LYS A 490 112.52 21.77 -53.08
C LYS A 490 111.13 21.55 -52.47
N ASN A 491 110.07 21.63 -53.27
CA ASN A 491 108.72 21.25 -52.84
C ASN A 491 108.42 19.82 -53.35
N TYR A 492 109.07 18.82 -52.75
CA TYR A 492 108.81 17.39 -52.99
C TYR A 492 107.42 16.92 -52.48
N GLY A 493 106.60 17.82 -51.91
CA GLY A 493 105.20 17.57 -51.55
C GLY A 493 104.19 17.75 -52.69
N LYS A 494 104.61 18.14 -53.90
CA LYS A 494 103.71 18.45 -55.03
C LYS A 494 103.22 17.22 -55.83
N ALA A 495 103.87 16.06 -55.73
CA ALA A 495 103.49 14.86 -56.48
C ALA A 495 102.36 14.06 -55.82
N THR A 496 102.14 14.22 -54.51
CA THR A 496 101.05 13.56 -53.77
C THR A 496 99.76 14.38 -53.76
N ALA A 497 99.83 15.70 -53.99
CA ALA A 497 98.68 16.59 -54.09
C ALA A 497 97.71 16.26 -55.24
N PRO A 498 98.15 16.00 -56.49
CA PRO A 498 97.23 15.65 -57.58
C PRO A 498 96.55 14.30 -57.36
N LEU A 499 97.29 13.28 -56.87
CA LEU A 499 96.71 11.98 -56.52
C LEU A 499 95.64 12.09 -55.43
N LYS A 500 95.89 12.92 -54.40
CA LYS A 500 94.92 13.20 -53.34
C LYS A 500 93.70 13.98 -53.86
N SER A 501 93.91 14.93 -54.78
CA SER A 501 92.83 15.67 -55.43
C SER A 501 91.94 14.77 -56.31
N ASP A 502 92.52 13.74 -56.92
CA ASP A 502 91.80 12.76 -57.72
C ASP A 502 91.02 11.76 -56.86
N GLU A 503 91.59 11.35 -55.72
CA GLU A 503 90.89 10.58 -54.70
C GLU A 503 89.67 11.35 -54.15
N ASP A 504 89.86 12.63 -53.81
CA ASP A 504 88.78 13.51 -53.32
C ASP A 504 87.70 13.75 -54.40
N TRP A 505 88.09 13.89 -55.67
CA TRP A 505 87.15 14.00 -56.78
C TRP A 505 86.31 12.74 -56.98
N MET A 506 86.95 11.55 -56.92
CA MET A 506 86.23 10.27 -57.00
C MET A 506 85.30 10.09 -55.82
N LYS A 507 85.75 10.45 -54.61
CA LYS A 507 84.92 10.40 -53.40
C LYS A 507 83.67 11.28 -53.54
N LEU A 508 83.84 12.52 -54.01
CA LEU A 508 82.73 13.45 -54.25
C LEU A 508 81.76 12.93 -55.34
N ARG A 509 82.30 12.29 -56.38
CA ARG A 509 81.52 11.65 -57.45
C ARG A 509 80.72 10.45 -56.94
N CYS A 510 81.32 9.61 -56.10
CA CYS A 510 80.64 8.49 -55.45
C CYS A 510 79.54 8.96 -54.48
N GLU A 511 79.80 10.01 -53.69
CA GLU A 511 78.79 10.62 -52.83
C GLU A 511 77.62 11.21 -53.62
N LEU A 512 77.90 11.85 -54.76
CA LEU A 512 76.86 12.37 -55.67
C LEU A 512 76.01 11.23 -56.25
N GLN A 513 76.63 10.13 -56.66
CA GLN A 513 75.93 8.96 -57.18
C GLN A 513 75.03 8.33 -56.09
N LYS A 514 75.56 8.15 -54.88
CA LYS A 514 74.80 7.65 -53.73
C LYS A 514 73.61 8.55 -53.38
N ALA A 515 73.79 9.87 -53.40
CA ALA A 515 72.70 10.82 -53.15
C ALA A 515 71.60 10.76 -54.24
N ARG A 516 71.98 10.55 -55.52
CA ARG A 516 71.01 10.36 -56.63
C ARG A 516 70.21 9.08 -56.49
N GLU A 517 70.85 7.99 -56.07
CA GLU A 517 70.17 6.71 -55.82
C GLU A 517 69.16 6.83 -54.67
N GLN A 518 69.58 7.45 -53.55
CA GLN A 518 68.68 7.74 -52.43
C GLN A 518 67.51 8.63 -52.85
N PHE A 519 67.76 9.65 -53.66
CA PHE A 519 66.73 10.55 -54.19
C PHE A 519 65.70 9.78 -55.03
N PHE A 520 66.14 8.86 -55.90
CA PHE A 520 65.23 8.03 -56.68
C PHE A 520 64.39 7.08 -55.81
N MET A 521 64.99 6.52 -54.75
CA MET A 521 64.26 5.65 -53.81
C MET A 521 63.16 6.42 -53.07
N VAL A 522 63.47 7.61 -52.54
CA VAL A 522 62.48 8.49 -51.88
C VAL A 522 61.37 8.89 -52.86
N GLN A 523 61.72 9.22 -54.11
CA GLN A 523 60.72 9.57 -55.12
C GLN A 523 59.79 8.39 -55.46
N LYS A 524 60.31 7.16 -55.47
CA LYS A 524 59.49 5.94 -55.65
C LYS A 524 58.58 5.70 -54.45
N GLU A 525 59.07 5.94 -53.23
CA GLU A 525 58.28 5.84 -52.00
C GLU A 525 57.12 6.86 -51.99
N ILE A 526 57.37 8.12 -52.33
CA ILE A 526 56.32 9.16 -52.45
C ILE A 526 55.24 8.74 -53.47
N LYS A 527 55.65 8.20 -54.63
CA LYS A 527 54.71 7.71 -55.65
C LYS A 527 53.87 6.53 -55.15
N ASN A 528 54.42 5.68 -54.28
CA ASN A 528 53.67 4.58 -53.68
C ASN A 528 52.67 5.07 -52.63
N ILE A 529 53.06 6.01 -51.76
CA ILE A 529 52.17 6.64 -50.75
C ILE A 529 51.04 7.45 -51.42
N ASN A 530 51.26 7.96 -52.63
CA ASN A 530 50.23 8.68 -53.40
C ASN A 530 49.19 7.75 -54.05
N LYS A 531 49.40 6.43 -54.09
CA LYS A 531 48.41 5.48 -54.62
C LYS A 531 47.39 5.02 -53.57
N CYS A 532 47.40 5.63 -52.38
CA CYS A 532 46.53 5.27 -51.26
C CYS A 532 45.12 5.91 -51.33
N ASP A 533 44.67 6.33 -52.50
CA ASP A 533 43.32 6.90 -52.74
C ASP A 533 42.19 5.96 -52.26
N TYR A 534 42.48 4.66 -52.14
CA TYR A 534 41.57 3.67 -51.55
C TYR A 534 41.12 4.03 -50.13
N ILE A 535 42.00 4.59 -49.29
CA ILE A 535 41.65 4.94 -47.89
C ILE A 535 40.66 6.10 -47.85
N ASP A 536 40.81 7.09 -48.74
CA ASP A 536 39.87 8.20 -48.83
C ASP A 536 38.49 7.73 -49.34
N CYS A 537 38.46 6.80 -50.30
CA CYS A 537 37.21 6.15 -50.73
C CYS A 537 36.56 5.32 -49.62
N GLU A 538 37.34 4.54 -48.87
CA GLU A 538 36.85 3.69 -47.78
C GLU A 538 36.32 4.52 -46.60
N ILE A 539 36.96 5.66 -46.30
CA ILE A 539 36.46 6.65 -45.34
C ILE A 539 35.11 7.21 -45.82
N ALA A 540 34.99 7.64 -47.07
CA ALA A 540 33.75 8.23 -47.57
C ALA A 540 32.58 7.24 -47.58
N VAL A 541 32.84 5.97 -47.89
CA VAL A 541 31.84 4.88 -47.81
C VAL A 541 31.42 4.65 -46.36
N LEU A 542 32.36 4.59 -45.42
CA LEU A 542 32.03 4.42 -44.00
C LEU A 542 31.30 5.63 -43.41
N GLU A 543 31.59 6.84 -43.86
CA GLU A 543 30.84 8.05 -43.46
C GLU A 543 29.37 7.93 -43.85
N ALA A 544 29.09 7.55 -45.11
CA ALA A 544 27.71 7.31 -45.56
C ALA A 544 27.05 6.15 -44.80
N GLU A 545 27.77 5.05 -44.55
CA GLU A 545 27.25 3.92 -43.77
C GLU A 545 26.98 4.26 -42.30
N ILE A 546 27.72 5.21 -41.71
CA ILE A 546 27.49 5.72 -40.34
C ILE A 546 26.25 6.61 -40.33
N GLU A 547 26.08 7.49 -41.34
CA GLU A 547 24.87 8.31 -41.49
C GLU A 547 23.63 7.42 -41.65
N ASP A 548 23.66 6.42 -42.53
CA ASP A 548 22.56 5.46 -42.71
C ASP A 548 22.24 4.70 -41.41
N SER A 549 23.27 4.27 -40.66
CA SER A 549 23.09 3.63 -39.35
C SER A 549 22.46 4.57 -38.32
N TRP A 550 22.81 5.85 -38.34
CA TRP A 550 22.22 6.85 -37.46
C TRP A 550 20.73 7.08 -37.78
N PHE A 551 20.37 7.15 -39.07
CA PHE A 551 18.96 7.24 -39.48
C PHE A 551 18.14 6.02 -39.06
N SER A 552 18.68 4.81 -39.25
CA SER A 552 18.01 3.57 -38.83
C SER A 552 17.84 3.46 -37.31
N MET A 553 18.81 3.95 -36.55
CA MET A 553 18.72 4.04 -35.09
C MET A 553 17.64 5.04 -34.66
N LEU A 554 17.58 6.21 -35.29
CA LEU A 554 16.56 7.23 -35.04
C LEU A 554 15.15 6.71 -35.35
N GLU A 555 14.98 6.00 -36.46
CA GLU A 555 13.70 5.37 -36.82
C GLU A 555 13.25 4.35 -35.76
N SER A 556 14.17 3.51 -35.29
CA SER A 556 13.88 2.53 -34.23
C SER A 556 13.54 3.19 -32.89
N ASP A 557 14.21 4.31 -32.57
CA ASP A 557 13.94 5.09 -31.35
C ASP A 557 12.58 5.81 -31.41
N ILE A 558 12.22 6.35 -32.58
CA ILE A 558 10.89 6.92 -32.85
C ILE A 558 9.81 5.83 -32.76
N GLU A 559 10.02 4.63 -33.35
CA GLU A 559 9.10 3.50 -33.20
C GLU A 559 8.85 3.16 -31.72
N ARG A 560 9.92 3.10 -30.92
CA ARG A 560 9.81 2.86 -29.46
C ARG A 560 9.03 3.98 -28.77
N PHE A 561 9.34 5.23 -29.09
CA PHE A 561 8.67 6.40 -28.52
C PHE A 561 7.17 6.43 -28.86
N VAL A 562 6.80 6.11 -30.11
CA VAL A 562 5.40 6.03 -30.53
C VAL A 562 4.67 4.90 -29.78
N LEU A 563 5.33 3.75 -29.58
CA LEU A 563 4.75 2.66 -28.78
C LEU A 563 4.55 3.05 -27.31
N ASP A 564 5.55 3.67 -26.67
CA ASP A 564 5.45 4.09 -25.27
C ASP A 564 4.44 5.24 -25.08
N SER A 565 4.35 6.18 -26.04
CA SER A 565 3.38 7.30 -26.01
C SER A 565 1.93 6.85 -26.25
N THR A 566 1.69 5.98 -27.23
CA THR A 566 0.34 5.42 -27.46
C THR A 566 -0.14 4.61 -26.26
N PHE A 567 0.75 3.89 -25.59
CA PHE A 567 0.42 3.17 -24.35
C PHE A 567 0.07 4.12 -23.20
N THR A 568 0.88 5.16 -22.99
CA THR A 568 0.60 6.16 -21.95
C THR A 568 -0.72 6.89 -22.22
N GLU A 569 -1.02 7.26 -23.46
CA GLU A 569 -2.31 7.89 -23.82
C GLU A 569 -3.50 6.96 -23.54
N ILE A 570 -3.41 5.67 -23.90
CA ILE A 570 -4.46 4.67 -23.62
C ILE A 570 -4.68 4.52 -22.11
N TRP A 571 -3.62 4.58 -21.31
CA TRP A 571 -3.69 4.44 -19.87
C TRP A 571 -4.16 5.71 -19.16
N GLU A 572 -3.62 6.86 -19.51
CA GLU A 572 -3.94 8.15 -18.90
C GLU A 572 -5.40 8.56 -19.17
N GLY A 573 -5.92 8.23 -20.36
CA GLY A 573 -7.33 8.41 -20.69
C GLY A 573 -8.28 7.51 -19.90
N ARG A 574 -7.84 6.31 -19.51
CA ARG A 574 -8.65 5.35 -18.73
C ARG A 574 -8.45 5.46 -17.22
N ALA A 575 -7.31 5.99 -16.77
CA ALA A 575 -6.93 6.07 -15.36
C ALA A 575 -7.87 6.98 -14.56
N LYS A 576 -8.30 8.10 -15.16
CA LYS A 576 -9.20 9.06 -14.51
C LYS A 576 -10.54 8.43 -14.10
N ASP A 577 -11.07 7.56 -14.93
CA ASP A 577 -12.31 6.82 -14.65
C ASP A 577 -12.05 5.50 -13.91
N MET A 578 -10.80 5.10 -13.74
CA MET A 578 -10.42 3.87 -13.06
C MET A 578 -10.37 4.08 -11.54
N GLU A 579 -9.86 5.21 -11.06
CA GLU A 579 -9.66 5.44 -9.63
C GLU A 579 -10.97 5.42 -8.83
N ALA A 580 -11.98 6.17 -9.28
CA ALA A 580 -13.31 6.14 -8.66
C ALA A 580 -13.96 4.74 -8.75
N SER A 581 -13.88 4.11 -9.92
CA SER A 581 -14.44 2.77 -10.10
C SER A 581 -13.65 1.66 -9.38
N LEU A 582 -12.37 1.89 -9.02
CA LEU A 582 -11.56 0.96 -8.23
C LEU A 582 -12.02 0.94 -6.77
N VAL A 583 -12.39 2.10 -6.22
CA VAL A 583 -13.02 2.18 -4.89
C VAL A 583 -14.34 1.41 -4.90
N GLU A 584 -15.18 1.62 -5.92
CA GLU A 584 -16.43 0.85 -6.09
C GLU A 584 -16.16 -0.66 -6.25
N TYR A 585 -15.10 -1.05 -6.97
CA TYR A 585 -14.69 -2.45 -7.09
C TYR A 585 -14.29 -3.05 -5.74
N GLN A 586 -13.47 -2.34 -4.96
CA GLN A 586 -13.06 -2.78 -3.63
C GLN A 586 -14.25 -2.90 -2.68
N ASP A 587 -15.18 -1.95 -2.72
CA ASP A 587 -16.43 -2.04 -1.98
C ASP A 587 -17.24 -3.26 -2.43
N CYS A 588 -17.38 -3.52 -3.72
CA CYS A 588 -18.07 -4.71 -4.22
C CYS A 588 -17.40 -6.01 -3.76
N VAL A 589 -16.07 -6.09 -3.75
CA VAL A 589 -15.32 -7.28 -3.27
C VAL A 589 -15.57 -7.51 -1.77
N PHE A 590 -15.55 -6.43 -0.98
CA PHE A 590 -15.89 -6.50 0.43
C PHE A 590 -17.34 -6.93 0.65
N GLN A 591 -18.29 -6.33 -0.09
CA GLN A 591 -19.71 -6.69 -0.04
C GLN A 591 -19.92 -8.16 -0.39
N VAL A 592 -19.28 -8.69 -1.44
CA VAL A 592 -19.38 -10.10 -1.80
C VAL A 592 -18.94 -10.99 -0.63
N SER A 593 -17.77 -10.69 -0.05
CA SER A 593 -17.22 -11.47 1.07
C SER A 593 -18.11 -11.40 2.31
N LEU A 594 -18.63 -10.20 2.63
CA LEU A 594 -19.53 -9.99 3.76
C LEU A 594 -20.86 -10.72 3.56
N LYS A 595 -21.48 -10.57 2.38
CA LYS A 595 -22.77 -11.19 2.07
C LYS A 595 -22.66 -12.72 2.01
N GLU A 596 -21.55 -13.27 1.53
CA GLU A 596 -21.28 -14.72 1.58
C GLU A 596 -21.27 -15.24 3.02
N GLU A 597 -20.60 -14.54 3.94
CA GLU A 597 -20.54 -14.95 5.34
C GLU A 597 -21.89 -14.74 6.06
N GLU A 598 -22.63 -13.66 5.77
CA GLU A 598 -24.00 -13.47 6.28
C GLU A 598 -24.93 -14.60 5.80
N ILE A 599 -24.90 -14.96 4.52
CA ILE A 599 -25.67 -16.08 3.97
C ILE A 599 -25.28 -17.39 4.66
N LYS A 600 -23.98 -17.59 4.92
CA LYS A 600 -23.47 -18.76 5.62
C LYS A 600 -24.01 -18.83 7.04
N MET A 601 -23.95 -17.74 7.80
CA MET A 601 -24.53 -17.67 9.15
C MET A 601 -26.04 -17.92 9.16
N CYS A 602 -26.80 -17.33 8.23
CA CYS A 602 -28.23 -17.59 8.12
C CYS A 602 -28.52 -19.06 7.78
N ASN A 603 -27.75 -19.67 6.88
CA ASN A 603 -27.89 -21.09 6.55
C ASN A 603 -27.54 -21.99 7.73
N GLU A 604 -26.50 -21.65 8.51
CA GLU A 604 -26.14 -22.39 9.73
C GLU A 604 -27.24 -22.30 10.77
N SER A 605 -27.83 -21.12 10.98
CA SER A 605 -28.99 -20.93 11.87
C SER A 605 -30.20 -21.73 11.39
N LEU A 606 -30.49 -21.72 10.09
CA LEU A 606 -31.57 -22.51 9.49
C LEU A 606 -31.32 -24.02 9.66
N GLN A 607 -30.08 -24.46 9.45
CA GLN A 607 -29.69 -25.87 9.67
C GLN A 607 -29.77 -26.27 11.13
N TYR A 608 -29.39 -25.38 12.06
CA TYR A 608 -29.53 -25.61 13.49
C TYR A 608 -31.00 -25.80 13.83
N GLN A 609 -31.87 -24.89 13.39
CA GLN A 609 -33.31 -24.97 13.61
C GLN A 609 -33.96 -26.21 12.97
N ALA A 610 -33.46 -26.66 11.82
CA ALA A 610 -33.92 -27.87 11.13
C ALA A 610 -33.38 -29.17 11.75
N ARG A 611 -32.17 -29.16 12.32
CA ARG A 611 -31.60 -30.31 13.06
C ARG A 611 -32.02 -30.36 14.51
N ASP A 612 -32.61 -29.29 15.02
CA ASP A 612 -32.90 -29.18 16.42
C ASP A 612 -33.89 -30.27 16.83
N ARG A 613 -33.43 -31.15 17.72
CA ARG A 613 -34.30 -32.16 18.34
C ARG A 613 -35.46 -31.48 19.05
N GLU A 614 -35.33 -30.21 19.41
CA GLU A 614 -36.38 -29.43 20.02
C GLU A 614 -37.63 -29.31 19.13
N SER A 615 -37.50 -29.20 17.80
CA SER A 615 -38.67 -29.16 16.89
C SER A 615 -39.41 -30.49 16.89
N ASP A 616 -38.70 -31.60 16.68
CA ASP A 616 -39.28 -32.95 16.71
C ASP A 616 -39.84 -33.30 18.09
N GLU A 617 -39.17 -32.86 19.16
CA GLU A 617 -39.59 -33.04 20.54
C GLU A 617 -40.85 -32.22 20.85
N LEU A 618 -40.94 -30.96 20.39
CA LEU A 618 -42.14 -30.14 20.48
C LEU A 618 -43.31 -30.75 19.71
N GLN A 619 -43.07 -31.29 18.52
CA GLN A 619 -44.10 -31.97 17.73
C GLN A 619 -44.58 -33.26 18.41
N SER A 620 -43.67 -34.03 19.00
CA SER A 620 -44.00 -35.19 19.82
C SER A 620 -44.81 -34.81 21.06
N LYS A 621 -44.41 -33.75 21.77
CA LYS A 621 -45.14 -33.19 22.93
C LYS A 621 -46.53 -32.69 22.53
N LEU A 622 -46.67 -32.02 21.38
CA LEU A 622 -47.97 -31.58 20.87
C LEU A 622 -48.86 -32.77 20.57
N ASN A 623 -48.35 -33.78 19.87
CA ASN A 623 -49.10 -35.01 19.58
C ASN A 623 -49.53 -35.72 20.88
N GLN A 624 -48.67 -35.75 21.90
CA GLN A 624 -49.01 -36.30 23.21
C GLN A 624 -50.12 -35.49 23.90
N ALA A 625 -50.00 -34.16 23.95
CA ALA A 625 -51.02 -33.29 24.53
C ALA A 625 -52.38 -33.38 23.78
N MET A 626 -52.35 -33.50 22.45
CA MET A 626 -53.54 -33.72 21.64
C MET A 626 -54.19 -35.08 21.89
N ARG A 627 -53.38 -36.13 22.14
CA ARG A 627 -53.90 -37.44 22.55
C ARG A 627 -54.57 -37.37 23.92
N GLU A 628 -53.91 -36.76 24.91
CA GLU A 628 -54.47 -36.57 26.26
C GLU A 628 -55.78 -35.76 26.23
N LEU A 629 -55.82 -34.71 25.40
CA LEU A 629 -57.05 -33.94 25.18
C LEU A 629 -58.13 -34.79 24.51
N GLY A 630 -57.77 -35.60 23.51
CA GLY A 630 -58.69 -36.54 22.85
C GLY A 630 -59.24 -37.60 23.81
N GLU A 631 -58.40 -38.15 24.69
CA GLU A 631 -58.77 -39.10 25.73
C GLU A 631 -59.74 -38.46 26.73
N LEU A 632 -59.48 -37.24 27.22
CA LEU A 632 -60.41 -36.51 28.08
C LEU A 632 -61.75 -36.25 27.38
N LEU A 633 -61.74 -35.89 26.09
CA LEU A 633 -62.96 -35.71 25.31
C LEU A 633 -63.73 -37.02 25.10
N GLN A 634 -63.06 -38.17 25.16
CA GLN A 634 -63.65 -39.50 25.00
C GLN A 634 -64.14 -40.08 26.34
N ASP A 635 -63.42 -39.85 27.44
CA ASP A 635 -63.80 -40.15 28.84
C ASP A 635 -65.08 -39.42 29.27
N ARG A 636 -65.45 -38.35 28.57
CA ARG A 636 -66.78 -37.73 28.64
C ARG A 636 -67.92 -38.76 28.54
N ARG A 637 -67.73 -39.85 27.81
CA ARG A 637 -68.72 -40.94 27.69
C ARG A 637 -68.91 -41.73 28.97
N CYS A 638 -67.94 -41.68 29.90
CA CYS A 638 -67.95 -42.42 31.16
C CYS A 638 -68.52 -41.61 32.36
N LEU A 639 -68.55 -40.27 32.29
CA LEU A 639 -69.18 -39.41 33.33
C LEU A 639 -70.72 -39.41 33.28
N THR A 640 -71.29 -40.04 32.26
CA THR A 640 -72.72 -40.29 32.10
C THR A 640 -72.99 -41.78 32.29
N ASP A 641 -72.89 -42.25 33.54
CA ASP A 641 -73.57 -43.47 33.96
C ASP A 641 -75.09 -43.23 33.93
N CYS A 642 -75.66 -43.22 32.72
CA CYS A 642 -77.10 -43.26 32.51
C CYS A 642 -77.40 -44.53 31.70
N SER A 643 -78.33 -45.33 32.22
CA SER A 643 -78.91 -46.49 31.55
C SER A 643 -79.21 -46.19 30.08
N LEU A 644 -79.03 -47.20 29.23
CA LEU A 644 -79.08 -47.20 27.76
C LEU A 644 -80.21 -46.45 27.02
N ASP A 645 -81.18 -45.82 27.70
CA ASP A 645 -82.38 -45.23 27.10
C ASP A 645 -82.58 -43.70 27.32
N GLU A 646 -81.63 -42.96 27.92
CA GLU A 646 -81.71 -41.49 28.01
C GLU A 646 -80.82 -40.78 26.97
N PRO A 647 -81.32 -39.71 26.30
CA PRO A 647 -80.51 -38.96 25.34
C PRO A 647 -79.31 -38.32 26.04
N MET A 648 -78.10 -38.59 25.52
CA MET A 648 -76.85 -38.04 26.05
C MET A 648 -76.87 -36.50 26.02
N LEU A 649 -77.13 -35.90 27.18
CA LEU A 649 -77.03 -34.45 27.36
C LEU A 649 -75.55 -34.03 27.41
N PRO A 650 -75.17 -32.90 26.79
CA PRO A 650 -73.90 -32.23 27.03
C PRO A 650 -73.61 -32.09 28.52
N VAL A 651 -72.35 -32.28 28.96
CA VAL A 651 -71.96 -32.18 30.39
C VAL A 651 -72.40 -30.85 31.00
N VAL A 652 -72.37 -29.77 30.20
CA VAL A 652 -72.86 -28.45 30.60
C VAL A 652 -74.37 -28.46 30.87
N GLU A 653 -75.15 -29.10 30.00
CA GLU A 653 -76.60 -29.25 30.19
C GLU A 653 -76.92 -30.18 31.37
N LYS A 654 -76.15 -31.27 31.55
CA LYS A 654 -76.28 -32.17 32.71
C LYS A 654 -76.00 -31.44 34.03
N VAL A 655 -74.93 -30.66 34.11
CA VAL A 655 -74.61 -29.84 35.29
C VAL A 655 -75.71 -28.81 35.56
N ALA A 656 -76.25 -28.17 34.52
CA ALA A 656 -77.37 -27.24 34.67
C ALA A 656 -78.62 -27.94 35.20
N THR A 657 -78.96 -29.13 34.69
CA THR A 657 -80.10 -29.92 35.18
C THR A 657 -79.89 -30.43 36.60
N ASP A 658 -78.67 -30.85 36.95
CA ASP A 658 -78.36 -31.37 38.28
C ASP A 658 -78.39 -30.25 39.34
N LEU A 659 -77.91 -29.05 39.01
CA LEU A 659 -78.02 -27.87 39.88
C LEU A 659 -79.47 -27.41 40.07
N GLU A 660 -80.30 -27.47 39.02
CA GLU A 660 -81.73 -27.15 39.13
C GLU A 660 -82.46 -28.22 39.96
N ALA A 661 -82.11 -29.50 39.82
CA ALA A 661 -82.63 -30.58 40.67
C ALA A 661 -82.22 -30.41 42.14
N VAL A 662 -80.97 -30.01 42.42
CA VAL A 662 -80.51 -29.66 43.77
C VAL A 662 -81.39 -28.55 44.35
N ARG A 663 -81.64 -27.48 43.58
CA ARG A 663 -82.48 -26.38 44.01
C ARG A 663 -83.90 -26.85 44.37
N ILE A 664 -84.53 -27.65 43.51
CA ILE A 664 -85.88 -28.21 43.73
C ILE A 664 -85.91 -29.08 45.00
N TYR A 665 -84.98 -30.02 45.16
CA TYR A 665 -84.96 -30.93 46.32
C TYR A 665 -84.65 -30.22 47.63
N VAL A 666 -83.80 -29.18 47.60
CA VAL A 666 -83.56 -28.33 48.77
C VAL A 666 -84.83 -27.56 49.16
N ASP A 667 -85.56 -27.01 48.19
CA ASP A 667 -86.80 -26.29 48.45
C ASP A 667 -87.92 -27.21 48.97
N GLU A 668 -88.05 -28.42 48.43
CA GLU A 668 -88.96 -29.46 48.93
C GLU A 668 -88.60 -29.92 50.35
N ALA A 669 -87.32 -30.18 50.63
CA ALA A 669 -86.85 -30.55 51.97
C ALA A 669 -87.11 -29.44 53.01
N LYS A 670 -86.92 -28.17 52.62
CA LYS A 670 -87.27 -27.02 53.47
C LYS A 670 -88.77 -26.94 53.75
N GLN A 671 -89.62 -27.15 52.73
CA GLN A 671 -91.07 -27.14 52.90
C GLN A 671 -91.54 -28.26 53.85
N LEU A 672 -90.98 -29.47 53.72
CA LEU A 672 -91.30 -30.60 54.61
C LEU A 672 -90.95 -30.32 56.07
N LEU A 673 -89.85 -29.60 56.33
CA LEU A 673 -89.47 -29.18 57.68
C LEU A 673 -90.31 -28.01 58.23
N LEU A 674 -90.96 -27.23 57.36
CA LEU A 674 -91.83 -26.11 57.74
C LEU A 674 -93.27 -26.55 58.05
N VAL A 675 -93.74 -27.65 57.45
CA VAL A 675 -95.13 -28.15 57.58
C VAL A 675 -95.42 -28.70 58.99
N ASP A 676 -94.44 -29.29 59.69
CA ASP A 676 -94.65 -29.80 61.06
C ASP A 676 -94.72 -28.71 62.14
N ASN A 677 -94.30 -27.48 61.85
CA ASN A 677 -94.48 -26.35 62.78
C ASN A 677 -95.91 -25.78 62.79
N GLN A 678 -96.77 -26.18 61.85
CA GLN A 678 -98.17 -25.74 61.79
C GLN A 678 -99.17 -26.76 62.38
N ALA A 679 -98.72 -27.98 62.72
CA ALA A 679 -99.57 -29.02 63.32
C ALA A 679 -99.63 -28.98 64.86
N ASN A 680 -98.97 -28.00 65.50
CA ASN A 680 -98.90 -27.82 66.96
C ASN A 680 -99.62 -26.54 67.47
N GLN A 681 -100.70 -26.13 66.80
CA GLN A 681 -101.66 -25.15 67.35
C GLN A 681 -103.04 -25.76 67.57
#